data_AF-A0A0F5QBE1-F1
#
_entry.id   AF-A0A0F5QBE1-F1
#
_cell.length_a   1.000
_cell.length_b   1.000
_cell.length_c   1.000
_cell.angle_alpha   90.00
_cell.angle_beta   90.00
_cell.angle_gamma   90.00
#
_symmetry.space_group_name_H-M   'P 1'
#
loop_
_entity.id
_entity.type
_entity.pdbx_description
1 polymer ?
#
loop_
_entity_poly.entity_id
_entity_poly.type
_entity_poly.pdbx_seq_one_letter_code
_entity_poly.pdbx_strand_id
1 'polypeptide(L)'
;MRFLAPIFALVLALLATGHALAQAEAKPDSKAEAIERLIVVLDDDELRGELIQQLRQLTPDADTDQGAAAQPAAPAETEPPPELGVVEALTGWSTGLVQQLPRTTFGVPIDQKAAQAAAQVGARIEAGAKSGELLGFVIWALPSLIVAGLGGMAVRRLGRGLVAAHVPVRKGRLILGLALKLAAFIVLVLGVTIAVQVFQPSDTASRIFTILAVGFLISLMTADLAISALSSLAGWRGLRLVHYCQIRFYPWWLSILLLSTFAALCNDPVLRQVVGWSATDLMSFGLNLLAATVTFVFVVRQRLAIGNLVFGKPGKADQTDNLLLSATRRFSRHWHWLAYAILILSIMSLIAGQRNNDAFSQMLWSLGSVLVAFIVAAVVQRLLANWLDGSRRNRGAVRQAVLGGVVQLLRIGSNVAIGLITTAIIARVWGFDLWGWLSRDGQQLVRPLFAAGVCVIVAWLIWVALDAWIASALTPTDAFGRPRKRSSRAQTLLPLIRNGAMLLLVLLTGIAVLANIGVNVTPLLAGAGVFGLALSFGSQQLVQDVITGIFILAEDTIAIGDTINTGDRSGVVEGLSLRTIKLRDADGALHSIPFSTVKALKNSSRNFGVFRPRYAVPSSVDPEVVMQVMRDTATGLREDPKYASSISGDLKSVGIDEINAGSVVVSGSMRTAPLRQSELARAFNGRFREALEAKGVTL
;
A
#
# COMPACT_ATOMS: atom_id res chain seq x y z
N MET A 1 15.97 13.66 -14.26
CA MET A 1 14.72 14.14 -13.63
C MET A 1 14.90 15.18 -12.51
N ARG A 2 16.12 15.52 -12.04
CA ARG A 2 16.35 16.47 -10.92
C ARG A 2 16.05 17.97 -11.15
N PHE A 3 15.65 18.41 -12.35
CA PHE A 3 15.61 19.86 -12.67
C PHE A 3 14.36 20.34 -13.44
N LEU A 4 13.37 19.47 -13.68
CA LEU A 4 12.05 19.88 -14.20
C LEU A 4 11.09 20.30 -13.10
N ALA A 5 11.21 19.68 -11.92
CA ALA A 5 10.44 19.99 -10.73
C ALA A 5 10.49 21.48 -10.33
N PRO A 6 11.66 22.16 -10.25
CA PRO A 6 11.68 23.57 -9.84
C PRO A 6 11.08 24.49 -10.90
N ILE A 7 11.17 24.16 -12.19
CA ILE A 7 10.66 25.03 -13.26
C ILE A 7 9.16 24.88 -13.44
N PHE A 8 8.65 23.64 -13.38
CA PHE A 8 7.20 23.41 -13.44
C PHE A 8 6.51 23.83 -12.14
N ALA A 9 7.17 23.67 -10.98
CA ALA A 9 6.72 24.25 -9.71
C ALA A 9 6.75 25.78 -9.72
N LEU A 10 7.66 26.41 -10.47
CA LEU A 10 7.70 27.87 -10.62
C LEU A 10 6.62 28.38 -11.59
N VAL A 11 6.28 27.63 -12.64
CA VAL A 11 5.10 27.89 -13.49
C VAL A 11 3.80 27.69 -12.69
N LEU A 12 3.73 26.66 -11.85
CA LEU A 12 2.63 26.42 -10.92
C LEU A 12 2.55 27.47 -9.81
N ALA A 13 3.69 27.95 -9.30
CA ALA A 13 3.73 29.02 -8.30
C ALA A 13 3.26 30.34 -8.91
N LEU A 14 3.59 30.62 -10.18
CA LEU A 14 3.11 31.81 -10.91
C LEU A 14 1.61 31.74 -11.23
N LEU A 15 1.11 30.55 -11.59
CA LEU A 15 -0.33 30.30 -11.77
C LEU A 15 -1.10 30.34 -10.44
N ALA A 16 -0.49 29.86 -9.35
CA ALA A 16 -1.05 29.93 -8.00
C ALA A 16 -0.98 31.33 -7.38
N THR A 17 0.03 32.15 -7.69
CA THR A 17 0.05 33.57 -7.30
C THR A 17 -0.99 34.37 -8.08
N GLY A 18 -1.28 33.99 -9.33
CA GLY A 18 -2.44 34.52 -10.05
C GLY A 18 -3.76 34.18 -9.37
N HIS A 19 -3.87 32.98 -8.79
CA HIS A 19 -5.02 32.56 -7.98
C HIS A 19 -5.11 33.29 -6.62
N ALA A 20 -3.97 33.55 -5.96
CA ALA A 20 -3.94 34.30 -4.70
C ALA A 20 -4.29 35.79 -4.88
N LEU A 21 -3.92 36.39 -6.02
CA LEU A 21 -4.36 37.73 -6.41
C LEU A 21 -5.83 37.77 -6.82
N ALA A 22 -6.34 36.73 -7.49
CA ALA A 22 -7.76 36.62 -7.86
C ALA A 22 -8.69 36.29 -6.67
N GLN A 23 -8.22 35.56 -5.66
CA GLN A 23 -8.98 35.28 -4.43
C GLN A 23 -8.96 36.47 -3.45
N ALA A 24 -8.01 37.39 -3.56
CA ALA A 24 -7.93 38.56 -2.67
C ALA A 24 -9.06 39.59 -2.88
N GLU A 25 -9.82 39.50 -3.98
CA GLU A 25 -10.98 40.37 -4.27
C GLU A 25 -12.35 39.71 -4.05
N ALA A 26 -12.42 38.42 -3.69
CA ALA A 26 -13.68 37.75 -3.39
C ALA A 26 -14.16 38.08 -1.96
N LYS A 27 -14.59 39.32 -1.72
CA LYS A 27 -15.45 39.71 -0.59
C LYS A 27 -16.93 39.56 -0.98
N PRO A 28 -17.82 39.33 -0.01
CA PRO A 28 -19.18 38.83 -0.24
C PRO A 28 -20.04 39.87 -0.95
N ASP A 29 -20.90 39.38 -1.85
CA ASP A 29 -21.98 40.06 -2.58
C ASP A 29 -22.30 41.44 -2.01
N SER A 30 -21.88 42.49 -2.74
CA SER A 30 -22.21 43.84 -2.32
C SER A 30 -23.74 43.95 -2.27
N LYS A 31 -24.29 44.45 -1.16
CA LYS A 31 -25.73 44.68 -1.02
C LYS A 31 -26.31 45.44 -2.21
N ALA A 32 -25.49 46.24 -2.90
CA ALA A 32 -25.82 46.91 -4.14
C ALA A 32 -26.15 45.93 -5.29
N GLU A 33 -25.38 44.85 -5.47
CA GLU A 33 -25.61 43.83 -6.51
C GLU A 33 -26.91 43.02 -6.27
N ALA A 34 -27.22 42.73 -5.01
CA ALA A 34 -28.48 42.09 -4.64
C ALA A 34 -29.68 43.03 -4.85
N ILE A 35 -29.54 44.32 -4.50
CA ILE A 35 -30.58 45.33 -4.69
C ILE A 35 -30.82 45.59 -6.18
N GLU A 36 -29.76 45.69 -6.99
CA GLU A 36 -29.86 45.93 -8.43
C GLU A 36 -30.50 44.75 -9.17
N ARG A 37 -30.19 43.50 -8.79
CA ARG A 37 -30.92 42.32 -9.28
C ARG A 37 -32.38 42.32 -8.87
N LEU A 38 -32.71 42.74 -7.64
CA LEU A 38 -34.08 42.82 -7.19
C LEU A 38 -34.87 43.89 -7.97
N ILE A 39 -34.25 45.02 -8.28
CA ILE A 39 -34.85 46.08 -9.11
C ILE A 39 -35.15 45.54 -10.50
N VAL A 40 -34.21 44.85 -11.16
CA VAL A 40 -34.42 44.25 -12.49
C VAL A 40 -35.55 43.21 -12.49
N VAL A 41 -35.67 42.41 -11.43
CA VAL A 41 -36.75 41.40 -11.30
C VAL A 41 -38.11 42.04 -10.99
N LEU A 42 -38.14 43.20 -10.33
CA LEU A 42 -39.38 43.92 -10.00
C LEU A 42 -39.91 44.82 -11.14
N ASP A 43 -39.05 45.22 -12.07
CA ASP A 43 -39.38 46.07 -13.21
C ASP A 43 -40.06 45.29 -14.36
N ASP A 44 -39.87 43.96 -14.40
CA ASP A 44 -40.48 43.05 -15.37
C ASP A 44 -41.73 42.38 -14.76
N ASP A 45 -42.90 42.58 -15.38
CA ASP A 45 -44.20 42.10 -14.88
C ASP A 45 -44.27 40.57 -14.74
N GLU A 46 -43.58 39.83 -15.61
CA GLU A 46 -43.61 38.36 -15.63
C GLU A 46 -42.70 37.79 -14.52
N LEU A 47 -41.48 38.33 -14.38
CA LEU A 47 -40.52 37.95 -13.35
C LEU A 47 -40.97 38.36 -11.95
N ARG A 48 -41.64 39.52 -11.83
CA ARG A 48 -42.28 39.97 -10.59
C ARG A 48 -43.37 38.99 -10.16
N GLY A 49 -44.18 38.50 -11.11
CA GLY A 49 -45.20 37.49 -10.85
C GLY A 49 -44.61 36.18 -10.32
N GLU A 50 -43.54 35.69 -10.95
CA GLU A 50 -42.86 34.44 -10.56
C GLU A 50 -42.18 34.55 -9.18
N LEU A 51 -41.54 35.69 -8.89
CA LEU A 51 -40.95 35.96 -7.58
C LEU A 51 -42.02 36.02 -6.46
N ILE A 52 -43.15 36.69 -6.71
CA ILE A 52 -44.28 36.73 -5.77
C ILE A 52 -44.82 35.32 -5.52
N GLN A 53 -44.88 34.47 -6.55
CA GLN A 53 -45.35 33.10 -6.43
C GLN A 53 -44.38 32.23 -5.63
N GLN A 54 -43.06 32.38 -5.83
CA GLN A 54 -42.04 31.70 -5.04
C GLN A 54 -42.03 32.16 -3.59
N LEU A 55 -42.24 33.46 -3.33
CA LEU A 55 -42.35 34.00 -1.96
C LEU A 55 -43.63 33.53 -1.25
N ARG A 56 -44.75 33.40 -1.98
CA ARG A 56 -45.98 32.79 -1.46
C ARG A 56 -45.78 31.32 -1.11
N GLN A 57 -45.03 30.56 -1.92
CA GLN A 57 -44.71 29.16 -1.62
C GLN A 57 -43.78 28.98 -0.41
N LEU A 58 -42.99 30.00 -0.06
CA LEU A 58 -42.11 30.01 1.11
C LEU A 58 -42.77 30.58 2.37
N THR A 59 -44.00 31.08 2.26
CA THR A 59 -44.79 31.59 3.40
C THR A 59 -45.80 30.51 3.81
N PRO A 60 -45.65 29.85 4.97
CA PRO A 60 -46.72 29.00 5.50
C PRO A 60 -47.91 29.89 5.87
N ASP A 61 -49.10 29.48 5.46
CA ASP A 61 -50.39 30.18 5.56
C ASP A 61 -50.54 31.11 6.78
N ALA A 62 -50.79 32.38 6.52
CA ALA A 62 -51.50 33.28 7.43
C ALA A 62 -52.79 33.71 6.74
N ASP A 63 -53.72 32.76 6.62
CA ASP A 63 -55.17 32.99 6.56
C ASP A 63 -55.86 31.62 6.47
N THR A 64 -56.19 31.05 7.64
CA THR A 64 -57.12 29.93 7.73
C THR A 64 -58.46 30.49 8.21
N ASP A 65 -59.39 30.67 7.28
CA ASP A 65 -60.82 30.56 7.58
C ASP A 65 -61.61 30.34 6.29
N GLN A 66 -61.86 29.07 5.95
CA GLN A 66 -63.19 28.51 5.71
C GLN A 66 -63.07 27.09 5.14
N GLY A 67 -63.78 26.17 5.79
CA GLY A 67 -63.65 24.73 5.59
C GLY A 67 -64.21 24.18 4.29
N ALA A 68 -63.62 23.06 3.87
CA ALA A 68 -64.32 21.95 3.25
C ALA A 68 -63.54 20.67 3.58
N ALA A 69 -64.26 19.69 4.15
CA ALA A 69 -63.73 18.42 4.61
C ALA A 69 -63.08 17.60 3.48
N ALA A 70 -61.96 16.95 3.77
CA ALA A 70 -61.44 15.83 3.00
C ALA A 70 -60.94 14.72 3.94
N GLN A 71 -61.54 13.54 3.82
CA GLN A 71 -61.11 12.29 4.47
C GLN A 71 -59.64 11.96 4.20
N PRO A 72 -58.95 11.23 5.10
CA PRO A 72 -57.61 10.73 4.84
C PRO A 72 -57.67 9.55 3.85
N ALA A 73 -57.08 9.72 2.66
CA ALA A 73 -56.90 8.64 1.69
C ALA A 73 -55.77 7.70 2.14
N ALA A 74 -56.03 6.40 1.99
CA ALA A 74 -55.13 5.28 2.29
C ALA A 74 -53.87 5.28 1.39
N PRO A 75 -52.79 4.54 1.77
CA PRO A 75 -51.54 4.52 1.04
C PRO A 75 -51.73 3.86 -0.33
N ALA A 76 -51.41 4.58 -1.41
CA ALA A 76 -51.44 4.04 -2.76
C ALA A 76 -50.35 2.97 -2.95
N GLU A 77 -50.76 1.83 -3.48
CA GLU A 77 -49.92 0.73 -3.93
C GLU A 77 -48.94 1.21 -5.01
N THR A 78 -47.66 0.87 -4.84
CA THR A 78 -46.60 1.10 -5.83
C THR A 78 -46.73 0.08 -6.96
N GLU A 79 -47.23 0.51 -8.12
CA GLU A 79 -47.03 -0.21 -9.38
C GLU A 79 -45.53 -0.24 -9.75
N PRO A 80 -45.02 -1.36 -10.33
CA PRO A 80 -43.66 -1.39 -10.84
C PRO A 80 -43.54 -0.45 -12.07
N PRO A 81 -42.39 0.23 -12.26
CA PRO A 81 -42.23 1.14 -13.38
C PRO A 81 -42.31 0.36 -14.70
N PRO A 82 -42.92 0.94 -15.75
CA PRO A 82 -42.99 0.28 -17.06
C PRO A 82 -41.56 0.05 -17.57
N GLU A 83 -41.32 -1.10 -18.19
CA GLU A 83 -40.08 -1.41 -18.90
C GLU A 83 -39.93 -0.47 -20.10
N LEU A 84 -39.49 0.76 -19.85
CA LEU A 84 -39.07 1.71 -20.86
C LEU A 84 -37.85 1.12 -21.56
N GLY A 85 -38.02 0.79 -22.84
CA GLY A 85 -36.92 0.36 -23.69
C GLY A 85 -35.81 1.40 -23.67
N VAL A 86 -34.55 0.96 -23.69
CA VAL A 86 -33.35 1.83 -23.64
C VAL A 86 -33.42 2.95 -24.68
N VAL A 87 -34.05 2.70 -25.84
CA VAL A 87 -34.28 3.69 -26.89
C VAL A 87 -35.25 4.79 -26.45
N GLU A 88 -36.33 4.44 -25.75
CA GLU A 88 -37.35 5.39 -25.29
C GLU A 88 -36.86 6.20 -24.07
N ALA A 89 -36.10 5.55 -23.19
CA ALA A 89 -35.36 6.21 -22.11
C ALA A 89 -34.25 7.14 -22.65
N LEU A 90 -33.55 6.75 -23.73
CA LEU A 90 -32.57 7.60 -24.41
C LEU A 90 -33.23 8.75 -25.14
N THR A 91 -34.37 8.53 -25.82
CA THR A 91 -35.10 9.61 -26.47
C THR A 91 -35.67 10.57 -25.45
N GLY A 92 -36.27 10.09 -24.35
CA GLY A 92 -36.79 10.90 -23.25
C GLY A 92 -35.70 11.65 -22.49
N TRP A 93 -34.54 11.03 -22.26
CA TRP A 93 -33.37 11.72 -21.73
C TRP A 93 -32.83 12.76 -22.71
N SER A 94 -32.83 12.49 -24.02
CA SER A 94 -32.34 13.43 -25.04
C SER A 94 -33.28 14.63 -25.23
N THR A 95 -34.61 14.41 -25.26
CA THR A 95 -35.60 15.49 -25.35
C THR A 95 -35.66 16.28 -24.05
N GLY A 96 -35.57 15.61 -22.90
CA GLY A 96 -35.42 16.25 -21.59
C GLY A 96 -34.14 17.09 -21.49
N LEU A 97 -33.01 16.57 -21.97
CA LEU A 97 -31.76 17.35 -22.09
C LEU A 97 -31.96 18.58 -22.95
N VAL A 98 -32.51 18.43 -24.16
CA VAL A 98 -32.70 19.56 -25.10
C VAL A 98 -33.66 20.62 -24.56
N GLN A 99 -34.70 20.24 -23.82
CA GLN A 99 -35.66 21.19 -23.24
C GLN A 99 -35.19 21.83 -21.92
N GLN A 100 -34.35 21.12 -21.13
CA GLN A 100 -33.85 21.62 -19.83
C GLN A 100 -32.49 22.33 -19.93
N LEU A 101 -31.68 22.01 -20.95
CA LEU A 101 -30.39 22.62 -21.29
C LEU A 101 -30.39 24.16 -21.20
N PRO A 102 -31.37 24.87 -21.79
CA PRO A 102 -31.41 26.33 -21.74
C PRO A 102 -31.55 26.87 -20.31
N ARG A 103 -32.38 26.23 -19.49
CA ARG A 103 -32.74 26.70 -18.13
C ARG A 103 -31.67 26.33 -17.10
N THR A 104 -31.03 25.18 -17.23
CA THR A 104 -29.99 24.73 -16.27
C THR A 104 -28.66 25.44 -16.47
N THR A 105 -28.23 25.69 -17.71
CA THR A 105 -26.94 26.36 -17.97
C THR A 105 -27.00 27.87 -17.75
N PHE A 106 -28.13 28.49 -18.08
CA PHE A 106 -28.20 29.94 -18.22
C PHE A 106 -29.25 30.62 -17.31
N GLY A 107 -30.05 29.85 -16.57
CA GLY A 107 -31.15 30.32 -15.70
C GLY A 107 -32.44 30.68 -16.44
N VAL A 108 -32.33 31.08 -17.70
CA VAL A 108 -33.43 31.56 -18.57
C VAL A 108 -33.31 30.87 -19.94
N PRO A 109 -34.41 30.61 -20.67
CA PRO A 109 -34.37 30.11 -22.04
C PRO A 109 -33.36 30.86 -22.96
N ILE A 110 -32.69 30.12 -23.86
CA ILE A 110 -31.58 30.63 -24.69
C ILE A 110 -32.04 31.75 -25.62
N ASP A 111 -33.26 31.68 -26.14
CA ASP A 111 -33.89 32.71 -26.97
C ASP A 111 -34.09 34.02 -26.21
N GLN A 112 -34.61 33.94 -24.98
CA GLN A 112 -34.75 35.10 -24.10
C GLN A 112 -33.38 35.66 -23.66
N LYS A 113 -32.42 34.80 -23.31
CA LYS A 113 -31.06 35.26 -22.94
C LYS A 113 -30.31 35.87 -24.12
N ALA A 114 -30.49 35.34 -25.33
CA ALA A 114 -29.95 35.91 -26.56
C ALA A 114 -30.60 37.25 -26.89
N ALA A 115 -31.91 37.40 -26.69
CA ALA A 115 -32.61 38.68 -26.84
C ALA A 115 -32.11 39.73 -25.82
N GLN A 116 -31.95 39.35 -24.54
CA GLN A 116 -31.38 40.21 -23.50
C GLN A 116 -29.93 40.60 -23.81
N ALA A 117 -29.11 39.65 -24.30
CA ALA A 117 -27.75 39.94 -24.72
C ALA A 117 -27.72 40.91 -25.92
N ALA A 118 -28.58 40.72 -26.92
CA ALA A 118 -28.69 41.61 -28.07
C ALA A 118 -29.15 43.02 -27.67
N ALA A 119 -30.12 43.13 -26.75
CA ALA A 119 -30.58 44.41 -26.21
C ALA A 119 -29.49 45.11 -25.40
N GLN A 120 -28.76 44.39 -24.53
CA GLN A 120 -27.65 44.92 -23.75
C GLN A 120 -26.52 45.41 -24.68
N VAL A 121 -26.10 44.60 -25.64
CA VAL A 121 -25.05 44.97 -26.60
C VAL A 121 -25.49 46.16 -27.45
N GLY A 122 -26.74 46.17 -27.94
CA GLY A 122 -27.29 47.28 -28.72
C GLY A 122 -27.31 48.60 -27.95
N ALA A 123 -27.84 48.60 -26.72
CA ALA A 123 -27.87 49.79 -25.86
C ALA A 123 -26.46 50.30 -25.51
N ARG A 124 -25.50 49.39 -25.32
CA ARG A 124 -24.11 49.73 -24.99
C ARG A 124 -23.34 50.28 -26.19
N ILE A 125 -23.57 49.74 -27.38
CA ILE A 125 -23.00 50.27 -28.63
C ILE A 125 -23.55 51.68 -28.89
N GLU A 126 -24.84 51.90 -28.68
CA GLU A 126 -25.45 53.22 -28.85
C GLU A 126 -24.94 54.24 -27.82
N ALA A 127 -24.85 53.85 -26.54
CA ALA A 127 -24.30 54.69 -25.48
C ALA A 127 -22.81 55.02 -25.71
N GLY A 128 -22.02 54.01 -26.09
CA GLY A 128 -20.59 54.15 -26.35
C GLY A 128 -20.26 54.91 -27.65
N ALA A 129 -21.17 54.90 -28.63
CA ALA A 129 -21.07 55.71 -29.84
C ALA A 129 -21.36 57.19 -29.55
N LYS A 130 -22.27 57.47 -28.59
CA LYS A 130 -22.57 58.83 -28.10
C LYS A 130 -21.50 59.38 -27.16
N SER A 131 -20.83 58.54 -26.36
CA SER A 131 -19.80 58.96 -25.39
C SER A 131 -18.37 59.07 -25.95
N GLY A 132 -18.11 58.56 -27.16
CA GLY A 132 -16.76 58.51 -27.76
C GLY A 132 -15.83 57.46 -27.13
N GLU A 133 -16.29 56.74 -26.11
CA GLU A 133 -15.51 55.72 -25.39
C GLU A 133 -15.22 54.48 -26.24
N LEU A 134 -16.08 54.12 -27.19
CA LEU A 134 -15.82 53.03 -28.13
C LEU A 134 -14.65 53.36 -29.07
N LEU A 135 -14.57 54.63 -29.51
CA LEU A 135 -13.47 55.12 -30.34
C LEU A 135 -12.17 55.11 -29.54
N GLY A 136 -12.21 55.55 -28.27
CA GLY A 136 -11.08 55.45 -27.34
C GLY A 136 -10.63 54.02 -27.08
N PHE A 137 -11.58 53.09 -26.86
CA PHE A 137 -11.27 51.67 -26.69
C PHE A 137 -10.60 51.08 -27.93
N VAL A 138 -11.10 51.34 -29.14
CA VAL A 138 -10.51 50.81 -30.39
C VAL A 138 -9.14 51.42 -30.68
N ILE A 139 -8.99 52.74 -30.48
CA ILE A 139 -7.72 53.46 -30.67
C ILE A 139 -6.65 52.95 -29.72
N TRP A 140 -7.00 52.62 -28.47
CA TRP A 140 -6.02 52.17 -27.48
C TRP A 140 -5.84 50.65 -27.43
N ALA A 141 -6.88 49.84 -27.63
CA ALA A 141 -6.82 48.38 -27.50
C ALA A 141 -6.16 47.68 -28.69
N LEU A 142 -6.34 48.16 -29.92
CA LEU A 142 -5.75 47.51 -31.10
C LEU A 142 -4.22 47.68 -31.18
N PRO A 143 -3.64 48.90 -31.07
CA PRO A 143 -2.19 49.08 -31.14
C PRO A 143 -1.46 48.38 -30.02
N SER A 144 -2.08 48.29 -28.86
CA SER A 144 -1.50 47.72 -27.64
C SER A 144 -1.58 46.20 -27.60
N LEU A 145 -2.63 45.58 -28.16
CA LEU A 145 -2.64 44.13 -28.48
C LEU A 145 -1.57 43.79 -29.51
N ILE A 146 -1.34 44.67 -30.49
CA ILE A 146 -0.24 44.53 -31.46
C ILE A 146 1.12 44.62 -30.75
N VAL A 147 1.32 45.58 -29.84
CA VAL A 147 2.56 45.72 -29.04
C VAL A 147 2.77 44.50 -28.14
N ALA A 148 1.73 44.02 -27.45
CA ALA A 148 1.79 42.81 -26.64
C ALA A 148 2.10 41.57 -27.49
N GLY A 149 1.53 41.47 -28.69
CA GLY A 149 1.82 40.43 -29.69
C GLY A 149 3.25 40.45 -30.18
N LEU A 150 3.77 41.63 -30.55
CA LEU A 150 5.13 41.83 -31.01
C LEU A 150 6.14 41.56 -29.89
N GLY A 151 5.88 42.05 -28.69
CA GLY A 151 6.72 41.82 -27.53
C GLY A 151 6.74 40.35 -27.10
N GLY A 152 5.60 39.67 -27.10
CA GLY A 152 5.52 38.21 -26.91
C GLY A 152 6.32 37.44 -27.97
N MET A 153 6.27 37.89 -29.23
CA MET A 153 7.07 37.31 -30.31
C MET A 153 8.58 37.56 -30.14
N ALA A 154 8.97 38.71 -29.59
CA ALA A 154 10.36 39.04 -29.26
C ALA A 154 10.90 38.16 -28.13
N VAL A 155 10.15 37.99 -27.04
CA VAL A 155 10.48 37.06 -25.93
C VAL A 155 10.69 35.64 -26.44
N ARG A 156 9.85 35.21 -27.38
CA ARG A 156 9.98 33.90 -28.02
C ARG A 156 11.27 33.77 -28.85
N ARG A 157 11.70 34.83 -29.53
CA ARG A 157 12.97 34.83 -30.31
C ARG A 157 14.19 34.80 -29.40
N LEU A 158 14.17 35.52 -28.28
CA LEU A 158 15.28 35.63 -27.32
C LEU A 158 15.76 34.28 -26.77
N GLY A 159 14.87 33.28 -26.67
CA GLY A 159 15.19 31.95 -26.13
C GLY A 159 15.39 30.82 -27.15
N ARG A 160 15.22 31.07 -28.47
CA ARG A 160 15.34 30.01 -29.50
C ARG A 160 16.75 29.41 -29.59
N GLY A 161 17.79 30.21 -29.34
CA GLY A 161 19.19 29.77 -29.40
C GLY A 161 19.64 28.92 -28.20
N LEU A 162 19.03 29.10 -27.02
CA LEU A 162 19.40 28.42 -25.77
C LEU A 162 18.63 27.09 -25.55
N VAL A 163 17.47 26.94 -26.18
CA VAL A 163 16.56 25.79 -26.08
C VAL A 163 16.42 25.07 -27.45
N ALA A 164 17.45 25.14 -28.28
CA ALA A 164 17.44 24.55 -29.63
C ALA A 164 17.38 23.01 -29.56
N ALA A 165 16.32 22.43 -30.15
CA ALA A 165 16.04 20.99 -30.14
C ALA A 165 16.99 20.11 -30.96
N HIS A 166 17.96 20.72 -31.66
CA HIS A 166 18.91 20.02 -32.54
C HIS A 166 20.17 19.53 -31.81
N VAL A 167 20.37 19.94 -30.55
CA VAL A 167 21.56 19.59 -29.76
C VAL A 167 21.12 19.11 -28.38
N PRO A 168 21.73 18.06 -27.79
CA PRO A 168 21.48 17.70 -26.40
C PRO A 168 21.87 18.86 -25.47
N VAL A 169 20.89 19.64 -25.05
CA VAL A 169 21.10 20.82 -24.20
C VAL A 169 21.59 20.37 -22.82
N ARG A 170 22.76 20.86 -22.38
CA ARG A 170 23.22 20.69 -20.99
C ARG A 170 22.17 21.28 -20.04
N LYS A 171 21.80 20.54 -18.99
CA LYS A 171 20.70 20.88 -18.06
C LYS A 171 20.75 22.32 -17.53
N GLY A 172 21.93 22.88 -17.28
CA GLY A 172 22.10 24.28 -16.84
C GLY A 172 21.69 25.33 -17.89
N ARG A 173 21.91 25.08 -19.18
CA ARG A 173 21.51 26.00 -20.26
C ARG A 173 19.99 26.04 -20.46
N LEU A 174 19.31 24.92 -20.21
CA LEU A 174 17.85 24.84 -20.28
C LEU A 174 17.19 25.62 -19.13
N ILE A 175 17.71 25.49 -17.91
CA ILE A 175 17.25 26.25 -16.74
C ILE A 175 17.47 27.75 -16.96
N LEU A 176 18.67 28.14 -17.41
CA LEU A 176 19.01 29.53 -17.70
C LEU A 176 18.12 30.12 -18.80
N GLY A 177 17.87 29.38 -19.88
CA GLY A 177 17.00 29.81 -20.97
C GLY A 177 15.53 29.98 -20.53
N LEU A 178 15.03 29.13 -19.64
CA LEU A 178 13.68 29.25 -19.08
C LEU A 178 13.57 30.43 -18.10
N ALA A 179 14.58 30.64 -17.25
CA ALA A 179 14.64 31.79 -16.35
C ALA A 179 14.70 33.13 -17.11
N LEU A 180 15.48 33.20 -18.19
CA LEU A 180 15.59 34.40 -19.03
C LEU A 180 14.26 34.74 -19.71
N LYS A 181 13.56 33.73 -20.25
CA LYS A 181 12.22 33.91 -20.85
C LYS A 181 11.21 34.43 -19.82
N LEU A 182 11.27 33.91 -18.60
CA LEU A 182 10.40 34.29 -17.51
C LEU A 182 10.67 35.72 -17.03
N ALA A 183 11.95 36.10 -16.89
CA ALA A 183 12.34 37.47 -16.57
C ALA A 183 11.90 38.45 -17.67
N ALA A 184 12.13 38.12 -18.95
CA ALA A 184 11.70 38.95 -20.07
C ALA A 184 10.17 39.11 -20.13
N PHE A 185 9.43 38.07 -19.76
CA PHE A 185 7.97 38.12 -19.64
C PHE A 185 7.51 39.04 -18.51
N ILE A 186 8.09 38.91 -17.31
CA ILE A 186 7.77 39.76 -16.16
C ILE A 186 8.02 41.23 -16.51
N VAL A 187 9.16 41.53 -17.13
CA VAL A 187 9.48 42.90 -17.60
C VAL A 187 8.45 43.39 -18.61
N LEU A 188 7.98 42.52 -19.50
CA LEU A 188 6.99 42.89 -20.50
C LEU A 188 5.59 43.11 -19.90
N VAL A 189 5.13 42.28 -18.96
CA VAL A 189 3.88 42.50 -18.22
C VAL A 189 3.95 43.79 -17.41
N LEU A 190 5.06 44.00 -16.70
CA LEU A 190 5.31 45.21 -15.90
C LEU A 190 5.36 46.46 -16.79
N GLY A 191 5.96 46.34 -17.97
CA GLY A 191 5.97 47.39 -19.00
C GLY A 191 4.58 47.73 -19.51
N VAL A 192 3.72 46.73 -19.75
CA VAL A 192 2.31 46.95 -20.12
C VAL A 192 1.55 47.64 -18.98
N THR A 193 1.70 47.19 -17.73
CA THR A 193 1.00 47.82 -16.60
C THR A 193 1.47 49.26 -16.35
N ILE A 194 2.77 49.54 -16.51
CA ILE A 194 3.32 50.90 -16.36
C ILE A 194 2.84 51.79 -17.52
N ALA A 195 2.85 51.29 -18.76
CA ALA A 195 2.36 52.05 -19.90
C ALA A 195 0.90 52.48 -19.71
N VAL A 196 0.06 51.60 -19.16
CA VAL A 196 -1.34 51.94 -18.86
C VAL A 196 -1.46 53.03 -17.79
N GLN A 197 -0.63 52.99 -16.76
CA GLN A 197 -0.62 54.02 -15.71
C GLN A 197 -0.12 55.38 -16.22
N VAL A 198 0.82 55.40 -17.17
CA VAL A 198 1.41 56.63 -17.72
C VAL A 198 0.49 57.32 -18.72
N PHE A 199 -0.19 56.56 -19.58
CA PHE A 199 -1.01 57.13 -20.66
C PHE A 199 -2.45 57.50 -20.24
N GLN A 200 -2.86 57.16 -19.01
CA GLN A 200 -4.20 57.42 -18.43
C GLN A 200 -5.37 57.42 -19.45
N PRO A 201 -5.63 56.29 -20.15
CA PRO A 201 -6.91 56.12 -20.84
C PRO A 201 -8.05 56.20 -19.82
N SER A 202 -9.29 56.48 -20.24
CA SER A 202 -10.47 56.47 -19.37
C SER A 202 -10.46 55.26 -18.40
N ASP A 203 -10.85 55.48 -17.14
CA ASP A 203 -10.66 54.53 -16.02
C ASP A 203 -11.15 53.10 -16.34
N THR A 204 -12.17 52.97 -17.18
CA THR A 204 -12.74 51.70 -17.59
C THR A 204 -11.99 51.07 -18.78
N ALA A 205 -11.58 51.85 -19.78
CA ALA A 205 -10.89 51.33 -20.97
C ALA A 205 -9.47 50.83 -20.66
N SER A 206 -8.77 51.51 -19.75
CA SER A 206 -7.42 51.15 -19.29
C SER A 206 -7.40 49.80 -18.54
N ARG A 207 -8.43 49.53 -17.72
CA ARG A 207 -8.60 48.27 -16.99
C ARG A 207 -8.92 47.10 -17.92
N ILE A 208 -9.89 47.26 -18.83
CA ILE A 208 -10.23 46.21 -19.82
C ILE A 208 -9.00 45.88 -20.66
N PHE A 209 -8.27 46.90 -21.13
CA PHE A 209 -7.06 46.70 -21.89
C PHE A 209 -6.02 45.89 -21.11
N THR A 210 -5.76 46.25 -19.84
CA THR A 210 -4.80 45.53 -19.00
C THR A 210 -5.19 44.08 -18.85
N ILE A 211 -6.47 43.80 -18.60
CA ILE A 211 -7.00 42.44 -18.45
C ILE A 211 -6.83 41.61 -19.74
N LEU A 212 -7.19 42.17 -20.90
CA LEU A 212 -7.06 41.48 -22.20
C LEU A 212 -5.60 41.28 -22.62
N ALA A 213 -4.75 42.29 -22.45
CA ALA A 213 -3.34 42.23 -22.80
C ALA A 213 -2.58 41.26 -21.89
N VAL A 214 -2.79 41.35 -20.57
CA VAL A 214 -2.18 40.42 -19.61
C VAL A 214 -2.67 39.00 -19.85
N GLY A 215 -3.96 38.77 -20.11
CA GLY A 215 -4.49 37.45 -20.45
C GLY A 215 -3.89 36.86 -21.74
N PHE A 216 -3.74 37.68 -22.78
CA PHE A 216 -3.07 37.28 -24.02
C PHE A 216 -1.60 36.91 -23.78
N LEU A 217 -0.89 37.72 -22.98
CA LEU A 217 0.51 37.50 -22.63
C LEU A 217 0.69 36.22 -21.80
N ILE A 218 -0.15 35.99 -20.80
CA ILE A 218 -0.17 34.77 -19.99
C ILE A 218 -0.38 33.54 -20.89
N SER A 219 -1.30 33.62 -21.86
CA SER A 219 -1.55 32.53 -22.81
C SER A 219 -0.31 32.22 -23.66
N LEU A 220 0.37 33.26 -24.16
CA LEU A 220 1.57 33.14 -24.98
C LEU A 220 2.75 32.57 -24.19
N MET A 221 2.92 32.99 -22.93
CA MET A 221 3.96 32.51 -22.04
C MET A 221 3.74 31.05 -21.66
N THR A 222 2.51 30.70 -21.28
CA THR A 222 2.12 29.34 -20.91
C THR A 222 2.35 28.37 -22.09
N ALA A 223 1.99 28.77 -23.31
CA ALA A 223 2.24 28.00 -24.52
C ALA A 223 3.75 27.80 -24.80
N ASP A 224 4.56 28.85 -24.67
CA ASP A 224 6.00 28.79 -24.91
C ASP A 224 6.75 27.99 -23.83
N LEU A 225 6.31 28.07 -22.57
CA LEU A 225 6.81 27.27 -21.46
C LEU A 225 6.47 25.78 -21.64
N ALA A 226 5.23 25.46 -21.99
CA ALA A 226 4.80 24.07 -22.25
C ALA A 226 5.64 23.40 -23.34
N ILE A 227 6.01 24.15 -24.37
CA ILE A 227 6.78 23.65 -25.52
C ILE A 227 8.28 23.64 -25.28
N SER A 228 8.76 24.57 -24.46
CA SER A 228 10.13 24.51 -23.94
C SER A 228 10.29 23.32 -22.99
N ALA A 229 9.28 22.95 -22.22
CA ALA A 229 9.30 21.78 -21.35
C ALA A 229 9.40 20.46 -22.13
N LEU A 230 8.83 20.37 -23.35
CA LEU A 230 8.99 19.21 -24.24
C LEU A 230 10.45 18.89 -24.55
N SER A 231 11.34 19.89 -24.62
CA SER A 231 12.78 19.69 -24.85
C SER A 231 13.47 18.85 -23.76
N SER A 232 12.91 18.86 -22.55
CA SER A 232 13.44 18.08 -21.43
C SER A 232 13.20 16.58 -21.55
N LEU A 233 12.22 16.18 -22.38
CA LEU A 233 11.89 14.79 -22.69
C LEU A 233 12.77 14.22 -23.82
N ALA A 234 13.55 15.07 -24.50
CA ALA A 234 14.34 14.70 -25.68
C ALA A 234 15.45 13.69 -25.39
N GLY A 235 16.05 13.73 -24.20
CA GLY A 235 17.15 12.84 -23.82
C GLY A 235 16.75 11.36 -23.72
N TRP A 236 15.46 11.04 -23.68
CA TRP A 236 14.95 9.67 -23.47
C TRP A 236 14.25 9.09 -24.72
N ARG A 237 13.85 9.91 -25.70
CA ARG A 237 12.87 9.49 -26.73
C ARG A 237 13.12 10.02 -28.16
N GLY A 238 14.24 10.70 -28.38
CA GLY A 238 14.71 11.14 -29.69
C GLY A 238 14.43 12.62 -29.99
N LEU A 239 15.49 13.36 -30.33
CA LEU A 239 15.47 14.81 -30.60
C LEU A 239 14.53 15.20 -31.76
N ARG A 240 14.45 14.37 -32.80
CA ARG A 240 13.61 14.61 -33.99
C ARG A 240 12.11 14.61 -33.66
N LEU A 241 11.65 13.70 -32.79
CA LEU A 241 10.24 13.61 -32.41
C LEU A 241 9.83 14.80 -31.53
N VAL A 242 10.70 15.18 -30.59
CA VAL A 242 10.47 16.36 -29.76
C VAL A 242 10.43 17.63 -30.61
N HIS A 243 11.36 17.78 -31.56
CA HIS A 243 11.37 18.93 -32.46
C HIS A 243 10.09 19.01 -33.31
N TYR A 244 9.63 17.89 -33.87
CA TYR A 244 8.35 17.80 -34.57
C TYR A 244 7.18 18.27 -33.69
N CYS A 245 7.11 17.80 -32.45
CA CYS A 245 6.07 18.20 -31.51
C CYS A 245 6.14 19.69 -31.15
N GLN A 246 7.34 20.26 -30.99
CA GLN A 246 7.48 21.69 -30.68
C GLN A 246 6.96 22.60 -31.81
N ILE A 247 7.14 22.22 -33.08
CA ILE A 247 6.64 23.00 -34.20
C ILE A 247 5.14 22.76 -34.38
N ARG A 248 4.71 21.49 -34.36
CA ARG A 248 3.35 21.12 -34.73
C ARG A 248 2.33 21.30 -33.61
N PHE A 249 2.71 21.18 -32.34
CA PHE A 249 1.77 21.35 -31.21
C PHE A 249 1.60 22.82 -30.82
N TYR A 250 2.57 23.69 -31.10
CA TYR A 250 2.51 25.11 -30.76
C TYR A 250 1.22 25.83 -31.13
N PRO A 251 0.77 25.82 -32.39
CA PRO A 251 -0.45 26.56 -32.76
C PRO A 251 -1.67 26.02 -32.01
N TRP A 252 -1.78 24.70 -31.82
CA TRP A 252 -2.89 24.09 -31.09
C TRP A 252 -2.92 24.48 -29.62
N TRP A 253 -1.77 24.38 -28.94
CA TRP A 253 -1.66 24.76 -27.53
C TRP A 253 -1.95 26.24 -27.31
N LEU A 254 -1.43 27.10 -28.18
CA LEU A 254 -1.69 28.54 -28.12
C LEU A 254 -3.17 28.85 -28.33
N SER A 255 -3.81 28.25 -29.35
CA SER A 255 -5.25 28.45 -29.61
C SER A 255 -6.13 27.99 -28.45
N ILE A 256 -5.84 26.82 -27.87
CA ILE A 256 -6.58 26.29 -26.71
C ILE A 256 -6.43 27.23 -25.51
N LEU A 257 -5.20 27.63 -25.18
CA LEU A 257 -4.93 28.52 -24.05
C LEU A 257 -5.57 29.89 -24.23
N LEU A 258 -5.48 30.48 -25.43
CA LEU A 258 -6.15 31.74 -25.73
C LEU A 258 -7.66 31.61 -25.56
N LEU A 259 -8.31 30.65 -26.23
CA LEU A 259 -9.76 30.47 -26.12
C LEU A 259 -10.21 30.30 -24.67
N SER A 260 -9.46 29.53 -23.88
CA SER A 260 -9.77 29.28 -22.47
C SER A 260 -9.55 30.52 -21.59
N THR A 261 -8.45 31.23 -21.76
CA THR A 261 -8.16 32.44 -21.00
C THR A 261 -9.18 33.52 -21.33
N PHE A 262 -9.52 33.73 -22.61
CA PHE A 262 -10.56 34.69 -22.97
C PHE A 262 -11.96 34.26 -22.48
N ALA A 263 -12.27 32.95 -22.45
CA ALA A 263 -13.51 32.45 -21.85
C ALA A 263 -13.58 32.74 -20.34
N ALA A 264 -12.46 32.60 -19.63
CA ALA A 264 -12.33 32.96 -18.22
C ALA A 264 -12.40 34.48 -18.00
N LEU A 265 -11.80 35.28 -18.89
CA LEU A 265 -11.89 36.75 -18.85
C LEU A 265 -13.33 37.26 -19.04
N CYS A 266 -14.19 36.53 -19.77
CA CYS A 266 -15.62 36.83 -19.85
C CYS A 266 -16.34 36.72 -18.50
N ASN A 267 -15.76 36.01 -17.53
CA ASN A 267 -16.30 35.89 -16.19
C ASN A 267 -15.79 36.97 -15.22
N ASP A 268 -14.91 37.88 -15.69
CA ASP A 268 -14.38 38.97 -14.89
C ASP A 268 -15.45 40.04 -14.61
N PRO A 269 -15.61 40.50 -13.35
CA PRO A 269 -16.67 41.45 -12.98
C PRO A 269 -16.57 42.78 -13.74
N VAL A 270 -15.36 43.25 -14.06
CA VAL A 270 -15.15 44.51 -14.80
C VAL A 270 -15.60 44.37 -16.25
N LEU A 271 -15.31 43.23 -16.88
CA LEU A 271 -15.72 42.99 -18.27
C LEU A 271 -17.25 42.76 -18.37
N ARG A 272 -17.84 42.08 -17.38
CA ARG A 272 -19.29 41.88 -17.26
C ARG A 272 -20.05 43.19 -17.08
N GLN A 273 -19.52 44.09 -16.26
CA GLN A 273 -20.09 45.43 -16.07
C GLN A 273 -20.12 46.24 -17.36
N VAL A 274 -19.21 46.00 -18.32
CA VAL A 274 -19.07 46.79 -19.55
C VAL A 274 -19.82 46.17 -20.73
N VAL A 275 -19.72 44.86 -20.91
CA VAL A 275 -20.29 44.12 -22.05
C VAL A 275 -21.71 43.64 -21.77
N GLY A 276 -22.07 43.46 -20.49
CA GLY A 276 -23.37 42.93 -20.07
C GLY A 276 -23.28 41.48 -19.61
N TRP A 277 -24.07 41.14 -18.58
CA TRP A 277 -24.06 39.83 -17.92
C TRP A 277 -24.52 38.70 -18.84
N SER A 278 -25.57 38.93 -19.64
CA SER A 278 -26.12 37.90 -20.54
C SER A 278 -25.21 37.68 -21.76
N ALA A 279 -24.60 38.75 -22.26
CA ALA A 279 -23.68 38.70 -23.41
C ALA A 279 -22.36 37.99 -23.07
N THR A 280 -21.80 38.26 -21.89
CA THR A 280 -20.55 37.63 -21.43
C THR A 280 -20.71 36.15 -21.07
N ASP A 281 -21.85 35.73 -20.54
CA ASP A 281 -22.16 34.31 -20.32
C ASP A 281 -22.22 33.52 -21.63
N LEU A 282 -22.89 34.05 -22.66
CA LEU A 282 -22.95 33.44 -23.99
C LEU A 282 -21.56 33.41 -24.66
N MET A 283 -20.77 34.48 -24.50
CA MET A 283 -19.42 34.55 -25.03
C MET A 283 -18.48 33.55 -24.33
N SER A 284 -18.55 33.42 -23.01
CA SER A 284 -17.79 32.43 -22.23
C SER A 284 -18.16 31.00 -22.62
N PHE A 285 -19.45 30.70 -22.76
CA PHE A 285 -19.93 29.39 -23.21
C PHE A 285 -19.44 29.05 -24.62
N GLY A 286 -19.56 29.99 -25.57
CA GLY A 286 -19.09 29.80 -26.95
C GLY A 286 -17.58 29.60 -27.05
N LEU A 287 -16.80 30.39 -26.32
CA LEU A 287 -15.33 30.27 -26.28
C LEU A 287 -14.87 28.94 -25.66
N ASN A 288 -15.54 28.47 -24.59
CA ASN A 288 -15.27 27.15 -24.00
C ASN A 288 -15.64 26.00 -24.95
N LEU A 289 -16.76 26.09 -25.67
CA LEU A 289 -17.16 25.10 -26.67
C LEU A 289 -16.16 25.04 -27.85
N LEU A 290 -15.67 26.21 -28.30
CA LEU A 290 -14.60 26.30 -29.29
C LEU A 290 -13.28 25.70 -28.77
N ALA A 291 -12.91 25.99 -27.52
CA ALA A 291 -11.72 25.41 -26.89
C ALA A 291 -11.82 23.87 -26.81
N ALA A 292 -12.98 23.34 -26.41
CA ALA A 292 -13.24 21.91 -26.38
C ALA A 292 -13.16 21.29 -27.79
N THR A 293 -13.73 21.96 -28.81
CA THR A 293 -13.68 21.51 -30.20
C THR A 293 -12.24 21.47 -30.74
N VAL A 294 -11.46 22.53 -30.53
CA VAL A 294 -10.05 22.60 -30.93
C VAL A 294 -9.24 21.52 -30.20
N THR A 295 -9.53 21.26 -28.92
CA THR A 295 -8.90 20.20 -28.12
C THR A 295 -9.25 18.81 -28.67
N PHE A 296 -10.51 18.57 -29.03
CA PHE A 296 -10.94 17.32 -29.65
C PHE A 296 -10.20 17.06 -30.97
N VAL A 297 -10.15 18.06 -31.85
CA VAL A 297 -9.46 17.95 -33.15
C VAL A 297 -7.95 17.75 -32.94
N PHE A 298 -7.34 18.42 -31.96
CA PHE A 298 -5.94 18.22 -31.59
C PHE A 298 -5.67 16.77 -31.16
N VAL A 299 -6.48 16.21 -30.27
CA VAL A 299 -6.37 14.83 -29.78
C VAL A 299 -6.51 13.83 -30.93
N VAL A 300 -7.52 13.99 -31.79
CA VAL A 300 -7.73 13.14 -32.97
C VAL A 300 -6.52 13.18 -33.90
N ARG A 301 -6.03 14.39 -34.22
CA ARG A 301 -4.98 14.59 -35.22
C ARG A 301 -3.59 14.19 -34.73
N GLN A 302 -3.33 14.29 -33.42
CA GLN A 302 -2.02 14.03 -32.83
C GLN A 302 -1.97 12.75 -31.97
N ARG A 303 -3.00 11.89 -32.03
CA ARG A 303 -3.13 10.67 -31.21
C ARG A 303 -1.88 9.79 -31.17
N LEU A 304 -1.25 9.60 -32.33
CA LEU A 304 -0.04 8.77 -32.47
C LEU A 304 1.22 9.52 -32.02
N ALA A 305 1.32 10.82 -32.29
CA ALA A 305 2.48 11.63 -31.90
C ALA A 305 2.58 11.74 -30.37
N ILE A 306 1.47 11.99 -29.69
CA ILE A 306 1.40 12.06 -28.22
C ILE A 306 1.65 10.67 -27.61
N GLY A 307 1.03 9.62 -28.15
CA GLY A 307 1.24 8.25 -27.67
C GLY A 307 2.72 7.83 -27.73
N ASN A 308 3.39 8.13 -28.84
CA ASN A 308 4.80 7.83 -29.03
C ASN A 308 5.72 8.72 -28.18
N LEU A 309 5.34 9.97 -27.91
CA LEU A 309 6.13 10.91 -27.11
C LEU A 309 6.02 10.62 -25.59
N VAL A 310 4.83 10.26 -25.12
CA VAL A 310 4.56 10.02 -23.69
C VAL A 310 4.93 8.61 -23.27
N PHE A 311 4.76 7.62 -24.15
CA PHE A 311 4.94 6.20 -23.80
C PHE A 311 6.03 5.48 -24.62
N GLY A 312 6.59 6.12 -25.65
CA GLY A 312 7.67 5.55 -26.49
C GLY A 312 7.15 4.75 -27.69
N LYS A 313 8.04 4.47 -28.66
CA LYS A 313 7.71 3.57 -29.78
C LYS A 313 7.59 2.12 -29.27
N PRO A 314 6.64 1.31 -29.77
CA PRO A 314 6.63 -0.13 -29.50
C PRO A 314 7.87 -0.77 -30.14
N GLY A 315 8.87 -1.10 -29.32
CA GLY A 315 10.00 -1.94 -29.72
C GLY A 315 9.62 -3.42 -29.72
N LYS A 316 10.42 -4.27 -30.38
CA LYS A 316 10.28 -5.74 -30.28
C LYS A 316 10.37 -6.13 -28.79
N ALA A 317 9.42 -6.94 -28.33
CA ALA A 317 9.33 -7.37 -26.95
C ALA A 317 10.62 -8.06 -26.52
N ASP A 318 11.27 -7.53 -25.49
CA ASP A 318 12.40 -8.19 -24.87
C ASP A 318 11.88 -9.01 -23.67
N GLN A 319 12.49 -10.17 -23.42
CA GLN A 319 11.95 -11.17 -22.48
C GLN A 319 12.01 -10.71 -21.00
N THR A 320 12.59 -9.52 -20.74
CA THR A 320 12.81 -8.90 -19.44
C THR A 320 11.82 -7.77 -19.09
N ASP A 321 10.80 -7.54 -19.91
CA ASP A 321 9.84 -6.45 -19.69
C ASP A 321 8.88 -6.72 -18.50
N ASN A 322 9.02 -5.92 -17.44
CA ASN A 322 8.12 -5.92 -16.27
C ASN A 322 6.64 -5.71 -16.66
N LEU A 323 5.71 -6.33 -15.90
CA LEU A 323 4.24 -6.20 -16.08
C LEU A 323 3.73 -4.74 -16.17
N LEU A 324 4.38 -3.80 -15.48
CA LEU A 324 4.05 -2.38 -15.56
C LEU A 324 4.45 -1.74 -16.90
N LEU A 325 5.57 -2.17 -17.49
CA LEU A 325 6.01 -1.71 -18.80
C LEU A 325 5.13 -2.28 -19.91
N SER A 326 4.61 -3.50 -19.76
CA SER A 326 3.66 -4.07 -20.72
C SER A 326 2.26 -3.45 -20.60
N ALA A 327 1.78 -3.16 -19.37
CA ALA A 327 0.52 -2.45 -19.14
C ALA A 327 0.55 -1.00 -19.69
N THR A 328 1.65 -0.27 -19.45
CA THR A 328 1.81 1.11 -19.95
C THR A 328 1.90 1.19 -21.47
N ARG A 329 2.43 0.14 -22.15
CA ARG A 329 2.42 0.04 -23.62
C ARG A 329 1.03 -0.20 -24.21
N ARG A 330 0.18 -1.03 -23.58
CA ARG A 330 -1.22 -1.21 -24.02
C ARG A 330 -2.04 0.06 -23.80
N PHE A 331 -1.78 0.75 -22.69
CA PHE A 331 -2.40 2.03 -22.36
C PHE A 331 -2.01 3.15 -23.35
N SER A 332 -0.74 3.17 -23.81
CA SER A 332 -0.26 4.10 -24.84
C SER A 332 -1.09 4.10 -26.12
N ARG A 333 -1.61 2.95 -26.55
CA ARG A 333 -2.40 2.88 -27.77
C ARG A 333 -3.81 3.46 -27.59
N HIS A 334 -4.34 3.46 -26.36
CA HIS A 334 -5.74 3.80 -26.06
C HIS A 334 -5.91 5.08 -25.22
N TRP A 335 -4.83 5.83 -24.95
CA TRP A 335 -4.88 7.05 -24.13
C TRP A 335 -5.94 8.07 -24.60
N HIS A 336 -6.23 8.10 -25.90
CA HIS A 336 -7.17 9.02 -26.50
C HIS A 336 -8.62 8.79 -26.02
N TRP A 337 -8.99 7.58 -25.63
CA TRP A 337 -10.31 7.30 -25.04
C TRP A 337 -10.52 8.00 -23.70
N LEU A 338 -9.47 8.03 -22.87
CA LEU A 338 -9.50 8.75 -21.61
C LEU A 338 -9.57 10.27 -21.85
N ALA A 339 -8.86 10.78 -22.85
CA ALA A 339 -8.98 12.17 -23.25
C ALA A 339 -10.38 12.53 -23.78
N TYR A 340 -11.02 11.64 -24.54
CA TYR A 340 -12.41 11.83 -24.98
C TYR A 340 -13.40 11.78 -23.81
N ALA A 341 -13.25 10.84 -22.89
CA ALA A 341 -14.12 10.74 -21.71
C ALA A 341 -14.05 12.02 -20.86
N ILE A 342 -12.85 12.56 -20.63
CA ILE A 342 -12.69 13.82 -19.89
C ILE A 342 -13.27 15.01 -20.68
N LEU A 343 -13.10 15.05 -22.00
CA LEU A 343 -13.63 16.11 -22.84
C LEU A 343 -15.17 16.09 -22.88
N ILE A 344 -15.77 14.91 -22.96
CA ILE A 344 -17.23 14.73 -22.86
C ILE A 344 -17.70 15.16 -21.48
N LEU A 345 -17.02 14.75 -20.41
CA LEU A 345 -17.35 15.16 -19.04
C LEU A 345 -17.25 16.68 -18.85
N SER A 346 -16.26 17.33 -19.47
CA SER A 346 -16.09 18.79 -19.46
C SER A 346 -17.21 19.50 -20.21
N ILE A 347 -17.64 18.99 -21.37
CA ILE A 347 -18.79 19.51 -22.12
C ILE A 347 -20.10 19.30 -21.33
N MET A 348 -20.27 18.13 -20.72
CA MET A 348 -21.43 17.85 -19.86
C MET A 348 -21.47 18.75 -18.63
N SER A 349 -20.32 19.06 -18.03
CA SER A 349 -20.23 20.02 -16.91
C SER A 349 -20.55 21.45 -17.36
N LEU A 350 -20.06 21.86 -18.53
CA LEU A 350 -20.39 23.15 -19.14
C LEU A 350 -21.90 23.28 -19.39
N ILE A 351 -22.55 22.18 -19.81
CA ILE A 351 -23.99 22.07 -20.04
C ILE A 351 -24.78 22.03 -18.73
N ALA A 352 -24.24 21.41 -17.68
CA ALA A 352 -24.94 21.26 -16.40
C ALA A 352 -25.03 22.57 -15.60
N GLY A 353 -24.44 23.68 -16.08
CA GLY A 353 -24.60 24.99 -15.45
C GLY A 353 -23.96 25.10 -14.07
N GLN A 354 -22.90 24.32 -13.78
CA GLN A 354 -22.17 24.49 -12.52
C GLN A 354 -21.70 25.95 -12.39
N ARG A 355 -21.91 26.51 -11.19
CA ARG A 355 -21.83 27.93 -10.79
C ARG A 355 -20.54 28.69 -11.19
N ASN A 356 -19.51 28.00 -11.68
CA ASN A 356 -18.35 28.56 -12.36
C ASN A 356 -18.26 27.98 -13.77
N ASN A 357 -18.57 28.78 -14.80
CA ASN A 357 -18.50 28.47 -16.24
C ASN A 357 -17.06 28.25 -16.78
N ASP A 358 -16.17 27.66 -15.98
CA ASP A 358 -14.75 27.47 -16.30
C ASP A 358 -14.36 25.98 -16.25
N ALA A 359 -15.24 25.13 -16.79
CA ALA A 359 -15.07 23.67 -16.84
C ALA A 359 -13.80 23.23 -17.58
N PHE A 360 -13.32 24.04 -18.53
CA PHE A 360 -12.09 23.76 -19.25
C PHE A 360 -10.82 24.07 -18.43
N SER A 361 -10.81 25.16 -17.63
CA SER A 361 -9.68 25.41 -16.73
C SER A 361 -9.59 24.35 -15.63
N GLN A 362 -10.73 23.88 -15.11
CA GLN A 362 -10.81 22.76 -14.17
C GLN A 362 -10.22 21.47 -14.76
N MET A 363 -10.47 21.21 -16.05
CA MET A 363 -9.83 20.11 -16.79
C MET A 363 -8.30 20.27 -16.85
N LEU A 364 -7.77 21.46 -17.12
CA LEU A 364 -6.33 21.73 -17.12
C LEU A 364 -5.70 21.53 -15.73
N TRP A 365 -6.39 21.91 -14.65
CA TRP A 365 -5.94 21.66 -13.27
C TRP A 365 -5.92 20.18 -12.92
N SER A 366 -6.91 19.40 -13.39
CA SER A 366 -6.92 17.94 -13.21
C SER A 366 -5.78 17.25 -13.96
N LEU A 367 -5.46 17.71 -15.17
CA LEU A 367 -4.29 17.25 -15.93
C LEU A 367 -2.97 17.65 -15.25
N GLY A 368 -2.91 18.86 -14.71
CA GLY A 368 -1.76 19.37 -13.93
C GLY A 368 -1.51 18.56 -12.66
N SER A 369 -2.56 18.22 -11.89
CA SER A 369 -2.43 17.45 -10.65
C SER A 369 -1.94 16.02 -10.92
N VAL A 370 -2.43 15.35 -11.97
CA VAL A 370 -1.95 14.03 -12.40
C VAL A 370 -0.47 14.06 -12.81
N LEU A 371 -0.05 15.12 -13.50
CA LEU A 371 1.35 15.30 -13.88
C LEU A 371 2.26 15.50 -12.65
N VAL A 372 1.82 16.32 -11.69
CA VAL A 372 2.52 16.53 -10.41
C VAL A 372 2.63 15.23 -9.63
N ALA A 373 1.55 14.45 -9.55
CA ALA A 373 1.53 13.15 -8.91
C ALA A 373 2.59 12.20 -9.49
N PHE A 374 2.71 12.17 -10.82
CA PHE A 374 3.71 11.35 -11.50
C PHE A 374 5.14 11.78 -11.19
N ILE A 375 5.38 13.09 -11.09
CA ILE A 375 6.69 13.65 -10.72
C ILE A 375 7.03 13.31 -9.26
N VAL A 376 6.07 13.52 -8.34
CA VAL A 376 6.23 13.19 -6.93
C VAL A 376 6.52 11.70 -6.76
N ALA A 377 5.78 10.83 -7.46
CA ALA A 377 6.02 9.39 -7.45
C ALA A 377 7.43 9.04 -7.94
N ALA A 378 7.89 9.63 -9.05
CA ALA A 378 9.24 9.39 -9.58
C ALA A 378 10.35 9.87 -8.63
N VAL A 379 10.14 10.99 -7.91
CA VAL A 379 11.09 11.50 -6.91
C VAL A 379 11.13 10.60 -5.68
N VAL A 380 9.96 10.27 -5.12
CA VAL A 380 9.83 9.39 -3.94
C VAL A 380 10.45 8.02 -4.21
N GLN A 381 10.14 7.40 -5.35
CA GLN A 381 10.71 6.11 -5.75
C GLN A 381 12.24 6.16 -5.86
N ARG A 382 12.80 7.28 -6.35
CA ARG A 382 14.24 7.48 -6.45
C ARG A 382 14.91 7.67 -5.09
N LEU A 383 14.28 8.41 -4.17
CA LEU A 383 14.77 8.55 -2.80
C LEU A 383 14.76 7.21 -2.06
N LEU A 384 13.68 6.45 -2.19
CA LEU A 384 13.56 5.09 -1.65
C LEU A 384 14.62 4.14 -2.23
N ALA A 385 14.91 4.23 -3.53
CA ALA A 385 15.97 3.43 -4.16
C ALA A 385 17.36 3.79 -3.64
N ASN A 386 17.68 5.09 -3.59
CA ASN A 386 18.96 5.58 -3.07
C ASN A 386 19.17 5.23 -1.58
N TRP A 387 18.09 5.27 -0.78
CA TRP A 387 18.13 4.88 0.63
C TRP A 387 18.45 3.40 0.80
N LEU A 388 17.90 2.54 -0.07
CA LEU A 388 18.19 1.11 -0.09
C LEU A 388 19.66 0.82 -0.42
N ASP A 389 20.18 1.47 -1.46
CA ASP A 389 21.56 1.29 -1.92
C ASP A 389 22.57 1.82 -0.88
N GLY A 390 22.21 2.88 -0.15
CA GLY A 390 22.98 3.36 1.00
C GLY A 390 22.95 2.41 2.21
N SER A 391 21.84 1.73 2.46
CA SER A 391 21.66 0.78 3.57
C SER A 391 22.32 -0.59 3.34
N ARG A 392 22.69 -0.94 2.09
CA ARG A 392 23.34 -2.21 1.73
C ARG A 392 24.78 -2.37 2.26
N ARG A 393 25.35 -1.33 2.87
CA ARG A 393 26.80 -1.25 3.05
C ARG A 393 27.37 -2.00 4.26
N ASN A 394 26.59 -2.49 5.25
CA ASN A 394 27.22 -3.22 6.37
C ASN A 394 26.32 -3.99 7.39
N ARG A 395 25.23 -4.69 7.03
CA ARG A 395 24.36 -5.35 8.06
C ARG A 395 23.83 -6.72 7.66
N GLY A 396 23.65 -7.62 8.64
CA GLY A 396 23.34 -9.06 8.45
C GLY A 396 22.04 -9.41 7.72
N ALA A 397 21.95 -10.65 7.24
CA ALA A 397 20.94 -11.15 6.28
C ALA A 397 19.47 -10.94 6.68
N VAL A 398 19.12 -11.16 7.95
CA VAL A 398 17.74 -10.99 8.45
C VAL A 398 17.28 -9.54 8.36
N ARG A 399 18.13 -8.60 8.78
CA ARG A 399 17.83 -7.16 8.69
C ARG A 399 17.69 -6.73 7.23
N GLN A 400 18.48 -7.27 6.31
CA GLN A 400 18.39 -6.96 4.88
C GLN A 400 17.07 -7.40 4.26
N ALA A 401 16.59 -8.61 4.60
CA ALA A 401 15.31 -9.11 4.11
C ALA A 401 14.13 -8.27 4.64
N VAL A 402 14.14 -7.94 5.94
CA VAL A 402 13.12 -7.07 6.55
C VAL A 402 13.15 -5.66 5.96
N LEU A 403 14.34 -5.05 5.81
CA LEU A 403 14.50 -3.73 5.19
C LEU A 403 14.02 -3.72 3.73
N GLY A 404 14.32 -4.77 2.96
CA GLY A 404 13.85 -4.95 1.59
C GLY A 404 12.32 -5.01 1.52
N GLY A 405 11.70 -5.79 2.41
CA GLY A 405 10.25 -5.87 2.53
C GLY A 405 9.62 -4.53 2.92
N VAL A 406 10.10 -3.89 3.99
CA VAL A 406 9.61 -2.59 4.46
C VAL A 406 9.68 -1.52 3.37
N VAL A 407 10.73 -1.53 2.53
CA VAL A 407 10.83 -0.57 1.43
C VAL A 407 9.88 -0.89 0.27
N GLN A 408 9.63 -2.17 0.00
CA GLN A 408 8.61 -2.56 -0.96
C GLN A 408 7.22 -2.06 -0.52
N LEU A 409 6.89 -2.19 0.77
CA LEU A 409 5.67 -1.60 1.32
C LEU A 409 5.67 -0.08 1.23
N LEU A 410 6.77 0.60 1.56
CA LEU A 410 6.88 2.05 1.42
C LEU A 410 6.69 2.50 -0.04
N ARG A 411 7.18 1.73 -1.02
CA ARG A 411 6.96 2.02 -2.45
C ARG A 411 5.51 1.86 -2.86
N ILE A 412 4.86 0.77 -2.46
CA ILE A 412 3.44 0.54 -2.75
C ILE A 412 2.60 1.60 -2.03
N GLY A 413 2.83 1.81 -0.74
CA GLY A 413 2.13 2.78 0.10
C GLY A 413 2.29 4.21 -0.38
N SER A 414 3.51 4.63 -0.79
CA SER A 414 3.70 5.97 -1.37
C SER A 414 2.97 6.15 -2.71
N ASN A 415 2.97 5.14 -3.59
CA ASN A 415 2.20 5.21 -4.85
C ASN A 415 0.69 5.29 -4.59
N VAL A 416 0.17 4.49 -3.65
CA VAL A 416 -1.24 4.51 -3.25
C VAL A 416 -1.60 5.86 -2.62
N ALA A 417 -0.79 6.37 -1.70
CA ALA A 417 -1.01 7.68 -1.07
C ALA A 417 -1.01 8.81 -2.10
N ILE A 418 -0.05 8.82 -3.03
CA ILE A 418 0.00 9.80 -4.13
C ILE A 418 -1.26 9.70 -4.99
N GLY A 419 -1.70 8.49 -5.34
CA GLY A 419 -2.94 8.27 -6.11
C GLY A 419 -4.18 8.80 -5.37
N LEU A 420 -4.32 8.50 -4.08
CA LEU A 420 -5.43 8.97 -3.25
C LEU A 420 -5.44 10.50 -3.11
N ILE A 421 -4.28 11.11 -2.84
CA ILE A 421 -4.14 12.57 -2.76
C ILE A 421 -4.50 13.22 -4.09
N THR A 422 -4.04 12.65 -5.21
CA THR A 422 -4.35 13.17 -6.56
C THR A 422 -5.84 13.08 -6.84
N THR A 423 -6.46 11.96 -6.49
CA THR A 423 -7.91 11.76 -6.62
C THR A 423 -8.66 12.78 -5.77
N ALA A 424 -8.17 13.09 -4.57
CA ALA A 424 -8.74 14.11 -3.72
C ALA A 424 -8.62 15.53 -4.25
N ILE A 425 -7.48 15.86 -4.84
CA ILE A 425 -7.28 17.14 -5.52
C ILE A 425 -8.23 17.25 -6.71
N ILE A 426 -8.35 16.19 -7.53
CA ILE A 426 -9.28 16.18 -8.66
C ILE A 426 -10.72 16.34 -8.16
N ALA A 427 -11.15 15.54 -7.19
CA ALA A 427 -12.50 15.64 -6.63
C ALA A 427 -12.81 17.07 -6.16
N ARG A 428 -11.87 17.72 -5.48
CA ARG A 428 -12.00 19.10 -5.03
C ARG A 428 -12.07 20.12 -6.18
N VAL A 429 -11.30 19.92 -7.25
CA VAL A 429 -11.34 20.76 -8.46
C VAL A 429 -12.72 20.73 -9.13
N TRP A 430 -13.41 19.58 -9.03
CA TRP A 430 -14.76 19.39 -9.57
C TRP A 430 -15.89 19.71 -8.57
N GLY A 431 -15.55 20.34 -7.43
CA GLY A 431 -16.52 20.78 -6.42
C GLY A 431 -16.96 19.70 -5.42
N PHE A 432 -16.33 18.52 -5.43
CA PHE A 432 -16.60 17.46 -4.46
C PHE A 432 -15.63 17.51 -3.27
N ASP A 433 -16.16 17.74 -2.07
CA ASP A 433 -15.35 17.70 -0.85
C ASP A 433 -15.23 16.27 -0.30
N LEU A 434 -14.19 15.55 -0.71
CA LEU A 434 -13.89 14.21 -0.18
C LEU A 434 -13.65 14.21 1.33
N TRP A 435 -13.13 15.29 1.91
CA TRP A 435 -12.82 15.31 3.35
C TRP A 435 -14.10 15.43 4.18
N GLY A 436 -15.04 16.27 3.75
CA GLY A 436 -16.39 16.34 4.29
C GLY A 436 -17.15 15.01 4.18
N TRP A 437 -17.08 14.35 3.02
CA TRP A 437 -17.70 13.03 2.85
C TRP A 437 -17.05 11.95 3.72
N LEU A 438 -15.71 11.90 3.78
CA LEU A 438 -14.97 10.91 4.57
C LEU A 438 -15.25 11.05 6.08
N SER A 439 -15.40 12.27 6.57
CA SER A 439 -15.64 12.55 7.99
C SER A 439 -17.07 12.23 8.45
N ARG A 440 -18.07 12.30 7.55
CA ARG A 440 -19.49 12.03 7.84
C ARG A 440 -19.90 10.60 7.49
N ASP A 441 -19.94 10.29 6.20
CA ASP A 441 -20.55 9.05 5.68
C ASP A 441 -19.49 7.99 5.36
N GLY A 442 -18.30 8.41 4.95
CA GLY A 442 -17.22 7.53 4.52
C GLY A 442 -16.55 6.73 5.65
N GLN A 443 -16.69 7.12 6.91
CA GLN A 443 -16.06 6.42 8.04
C GLN A 443 -16.50 4.96 8.18
N GLN A 444 -17.76 4.65 7.84
CA GLN A 444 -18.32 3.31 7.94
C GLN A 444 -17.66 2.33 6.96
N LEU A 445 -17.15 2.83 5.82
CA LEU A 445 -16.47 2.03 4.80
C LEU A 445 -14.95 2.05 4.97
N VAL A 446 -14.37 3.22 5.27
CA VAL A 446 -12.91 3.40 5.29
C VAL A 446 -12.27 2.76 6.51
N ARG A 447 -12.90 2.84 7.69
CA ARG A 447 -12.35 2.26 8.92
C ARG A 447 -12.14 0.73 8.84
N PRO A 448 -13.14 -0.10 8.45
CA PRO A 448 -12.95 -1.54 8.35
C PRO A 448 -11.95 -1.94 7.27
N LEU A 449 -11.95 -1.25 6.11
CA LEU A 449 -10.99 -1.48 5.03
C LEU A 449 -9.56 -1.13 5.45
N PHE A 450 -9.37 -0.03 6.18
CA PHE A 450 -8.07 0.36 6.71
C PHE A 450 -7.57 -0.65 7.75
N ALA A 451 -8.42 -1.05 8.69
CA ALA A 451 -8.07 -2.04 9.71
C ALA A 451 -7.69 -3.41 9.09
N ALA A 452 -8.47 -3.87 8.09
CA ALA A 452 -8.16 -5.07 7.32
C ALA A 452 -6.82 -4.95 6.58
N GLY A 453 -6.56 -3.80 5.93
CA GLY A 453 -5.30 -3.52 5.24
C GLY A 453 -4.10 -3.54 6.19
N VAL A 454 -4.22 -2.91 7.37
CA VAL A 454 -3.18 -2.92 8.41
C VAL A 454 -2.91 -4.35 8.88
N CYS A 455 -3.95 -5.15 9.10
CA CYS A 455 -3.81 -6.55 9.50
C CYS A 455 -3.00 -7.37 8.47
N VAL A 456 -3.31 -7.22 7.17
CA VAL A 456 -2.57 -7.88 6.09
C VAL A 456 -1.11 -7.43 6.03
N ILE A 457 -0.84 -6.14 6.24
CA ILE A 457 0.53 -5.60 6.26
C ILE A 457 1.33 -6.19 7.42
N VAL A 458 0.75 -6.23 8.62
CA VAL A 458 1.39 -6.81 9.80
C VAL A 458 1.67 -8.30 9.58
N ALA A 459 0.69 -9.05 9.08
CA ALA A 459 0.84 -10.46 8.73
C ALA A 459 1.96 -10.68 7.71
N TRP A 460 2.01 -9.85 6.66
CA TRP A 460 3.07 -9.91 5.67
C TRP A 460 4.46 -9.60 6.26
N LEU A 461 4.57 -8.61 7.16
CA LEU A 461 5.82 -8.31 7.85
C LEU A 461 6.29 -9.46 8.74
N ILE A 462 5.36 -10.09 9.47
CA ILE A 462 5.64 -11.29 10.27
C ILE A 462 6.16 -12.41 9.36
N TRP A 463 5.50 -12.63 8.22
CA TRP A 463 5.92 -13.64 7.25
C TRP A 463 7.33 -13.37 6.71
N VAL A 464 7.63 -12.15 6.28
CA VAL A 464 8.96 -11.77 5.77
C VAL A 464 10.03 -11.96 6.85
N ALA A 465 9.74 -11.59 8.11
CA ALA A 465 10.66 -11.79 9.21
C ALA A 465 10.90 -13.28 9.52
N LEU A 466 9.84 -14.08 9.54
CA LEU A 466 9.89 -15.52 9.78
C LEU A 466 10.64 -16.24 8.66
N ASP A 467 10.34 -15.92 7.40
CA ASP A 467 10.99 -16.48 6.23
C ASP A 467 12.49 -16.14 6.19
N ALA A 468 12.84 -14.89 6.50
CA ALA A 468 14.23 -14.46 6.62
C ALA A 468 14.97 -15.18 7.74
N TRP A 469 14.31 -15.41 8.88
CA TRP A 469 14.88 -16.16 10.00
C TRP A 469 15.13 -17.62 9.63
N ILE A 470 14.15 -18.29 9.02
CA ILE A 470 14.27 -19.68 8.53
C ILE A 470 15.37 -19.78 7.46
N ALA A 471 15.41 -18.87 6.49
CA ALA A 471 16.43 -18.84 5.46
C ALA A 471 17.84 -18.62 6.05
N SER A 472 17.96 -17.76 7.07
CA SER A 472 19.22 -17.54 7.78
C SER A 472 19.67 -18.77 8.58
N ALA A 473 18.75 -19.60 9.07
CA ALA A 473 19.06 -20.86 9.73
C ALA A 473 19.52 -21.95 8.73
N LEU A 474 19.21 -21.81 7.44
CA LEU A 474 19.63 -22.71 6.36
C LEU A 474 20.91 -22.28 5.65
N THR A 475 21.36 -21.03 5.85
CA THR A 475 22.58 -20.54 5.19
C THR A 475 23.82 -21.32 5.66
N PRO A 476 24.69 -21.83 4.76
CA PRO A 476 25.79 -22.74 5.10
C PRO A 476 26.97 -22.10 5.85
N THR A 477 26.89 -20.82 6.18
CA THR A 477 28.02 -19.99 6.56
C THR A 477 27.69 -19.21 7.83
N ASP A 478 28.51 -19.36 8.88
CA ASP A 478 28.38 -18.53 10.08
C ASP A 478 28.69 -17.05 9.75
N ALA A 479 28.35 -16.14 10.67
CA ALA A 479 28.61 -14.69 10.56
C ALA A 479 30.07 -14.32 10.25
N PHE A 480 31.01 -15.27 10.43
CA PHE A 480 32.44 -15.16 10.19
C PHE A 480 32.95 -15.93 8.96
N GLY A 481 32.07 -16.40 8.06
CA GLY A 481 32.50 -17.05 6.82
C GLY A 481 32.90 -18.52 6.94
N ARG A 482 32.73 -19.14 8.12
CA ARG A 482 33.14 -20.53 8.37
C ARG A 482 32.07 -21.52 7.88
N PRO A 483 32.45 -22.61 7.18
CA PRO A 483 31.51 -23.61 6.71
C PRO A 483 30.95 -24.43 7.88
N ARG A 484 29.63 -24.40 8.06
CA ARG A 484 28.93 -25.17 9.08
C ARG A 484 28.53 -26.54 8.51
N LYS A 485 28.78 -27.63 9.26
CA LYS A 485 28.36 -28.99 8.84
C LYS A 485 26.84 -29.00 8.62
N ARG A 486 26.41 -29.31 7.40
CA ARG A 486 25.00 -29.44 7.02
C ARG A 486 24.34 -30.57 7.83
N SER A 487 23.29 -30.26 8.56
CA SER A 487 22.32 -31.29 8.98
C SER A 487 21.40 -31.55 7.79
N SER A 488 21.55 -32.69 7.12
CA SER A 488 20.64 -33.12 6.05
C SER A 488 19.17 -33.14 6.50
N ARG A 489 18.93 -33.40 7.79
CA ARG A 489 17.60 -33.32 8.42
C ARG A 489 17.03 -31.91 8.48
N ALA A 490 17.87 -30.89 8.65
CA ALA A 490 17.39 -29.49 8.68
C ALA A 490 16.85 -29.07 7.30
N GLN A 491 17.43 -29.58 6.22
CA GLN A 491 16.98 -29.28 4.85
C GLN A 491 15.60 -29.86 4.53
N THR A 492 15.18 -30.93 5.20
CA THR A 492 13.86 -31.53 5.01
C THR A 492 12.82 -31.02 6.01
N LEU A 493 13.23 -30.70 7.25
CA LEU A 493 12.31 -30.25 8.31
C LEU A 493 11.94 -28.76 8.21
N LEU A 494 12.89 -27.88 7.88
CA LEU A 494 12.61 -26.44 7.83
C LEU A 494 11.55 -26.05 6.78
N PRO A 495 11.54 -26.63 5.56
CA PRO A 495 10.47 -26.35 4.60
C PRO A 495 9.09 -26.77 5.10
N LEU A 496 8.99 -27.87 5.87
CA LEU A 496 7.72 -28.32 6.46
C LEU A 496 7.22 -27.31 7.51
N ILE A 497 8.10 -26.85 8.39
CA ILE A 497 7.79 -25.82 9.40
C ILE A 497 7.40 -24.49 8.73
N ARG A 498 8.12 -24.10 7.67
CA ARG A 498 7.82 -22.90 6.88
C ARG A 498 6.42 -22.95 6.28
N ASN A 499 6.05 -24.06 5.65
CA ASN A 499 4.73 -24.24 5.05
C ASN A 499 3.64 -24.26 6.14
N GLY A 500 3.89 -24.92 7.28
CA GLY A 500 2.98 -24.91 8.43
C GLY A 500 2.76 -23.51 9.00
N ALA A 501 3.82 -22.74 9.18
CA ALA A 501 3.75 -21.35 9.64
C ALA A 501 3.01 -20.45 8.63
N MET A 502 3.21 -20.67 7.32
CA MET A 502 2.47 -19.95 6.27
C MET A 502 0.98 -20.23 6.37
N LEU A 503 0.59 -21.50 6.46
CA LEU A 503 -0.81 -21.92 6.56
C LEU A 503 -1.48 -21.31 7.80
N LEU A 504 -0.81 -21.38 8.95
CA LEU A 504 -1.31 -20.79 10.20
C LEU A 504 -1.50 -19.28 10.09
N LEU A 505 -0.52 -18.57 9.53
CA LEU A 505 -0.55 -17.12 9.38
C LEU A 505 -1.65 -16.69 8.41
N VAL A 506 -1.84 -17.40 7.29
CA VAL A 506 -2.94 -17.15 6.36
C VAL A 506 -4.30 -17.36 7.02
N LEU A 507 -4.45 -18.43 7.81
CA LEU A 507 -5.71 -18.74 8.50
C LEU A 507 -6.06 -17.68 9.55
N LEU A 508 -5.10 -17.28 10.39
CA LEU A 508 -5.29 -16.22 11.38
C LEU A 508 -5.59 -14.86 10.74
N THR A 509 -4.84 -14.51 9.69
CA THR A 509 -5.04 -13.24 8.97
C THR A 509 -6.38 -13.21 8.26
N GLY A 510 -6.79 -14.34 7.64
CA GLY A 510 -8.11 -14.48 7.01
C GLY A 510 -9.24 -14.24 8.00
N ILE A 511 -9.19 -14.89 9.18
CA ILE A 511 -10.17 -14.68 10.25
C ILE A 511 -10.18 -13.21 10.70
N ALA A 512 -9.01 -12.61 10.95
CA ALA A 512 -8.92 -11.22 11.38
C ALA A 512 -9.48 -10.23 10.33
N VAL A 513 -9.23 -10.46 9.05
CA VAL A 513 -9.78 -9.64 7.96
C VAL A 513 -11.30 -9.76 7.89
N LEU A 514 -11.84 -10.99 7.98
CA LEU A 514 -13.29 -11.22 8.00
C LEU A 514 -13.96 -10.51 9.19
N ALA A 515 -13.35 -10.57 10.37
CA ALA A 515 -13.84 -9.89 11.58
C ALA A 515 -13.88 -8.36 11.40
N ASN A 516 -12.86 -7.78 10.76
CA ASN A 516 -12.83 -6.33 10.50
C ASN A 516 -13.89 -5.88 9.49
N ILE A 517 -14.30 -6.75 8.56
CA ILE A 517 -15.36 -6.45 7.57
C ILE A 517 -16.77 -6.67 8.17
N GLY A 518 -16.87 -7.11 9.42
CA GLY A 518 -18.14 -7.31 10.13
C GLY A 518 -18.73 -8.71 9.97
N VAL A 519 -17.98 -9.67 9.43
CA VAL A 519 -18.40 -11.07 9.37
C VAL A 519 -18.26 -11.70 10.75
N ASN A 520 -19.30 -12.41 11.21
CA ASN A 520 -19.21 -13.16 12.47
C ASN A 520 -18.22 -14.33 12.33
N VAL A 521 -17.05 -14.18 12.96
CA VAL A 521 -15.99 -15.18 12.94
C VAL A 521 -16.11 -16.26 14.02
N THR A 522 -17.11 -16.19 14.90
CA THR A 522 -17.31 -17.15 15.99
C THR A 522 -17.39 -18.60 15.48
N PRO A 523 -18.13 -18.92 14.39
CA PRO A 523 -18.16 -20.29 13.84
C PRO A 523 -16.82 -20.73 13.25
N LEU A 524 -16.08 -19.82 12.59
CA LEU A 524 -14.74 -20.13 12.07
C LEU A 524 -13.76 -20.39 13.22
N LEU A 525 -13.82 -19.58 14.27
CA LEU A 525 -12.96 -19.75 15.45
C LEU A 525 -13.29 -21.04 16.21
N ALA A 526 -14.57 -21.39 16.31
CA ALA A 526 -15.01 -22.67 16.88
C ALA A 526 -14.52 -23.87 16.06
N GLY A 527 -14.66 -23.83 14.74
CA GLY A 527 -14.16 -24.89 13.84
C GLY A 527 -12.63 -25.02 13.88
N ALA A 528 -11.90 -23.89 13.85
CA ALA A 528 -10.45 -23.87 14.01
C ALA A 528 -10.03 -24.39 15.39
N GLY A 529 -10.81 -24.12 16.44
CA GLY A 529 -10.62 -24.65 17.79
C GLY A 529 -10.71 -26.18 17.83
N VAL A 530 -11.76 -26.77 17.25
CA VAL A 530 -11.90 -28.24 17.18
C VAL A 530 -10.76 -28.88 16.40
N PHE A 531 -10.36 -28.29 15.26
CA PHE A 531 -9.20 -28.76 14.51
C PHE A 531 -7.90 -28.65 15.32
N GLY A 532 -7.72 -27.55 16.05
CA GLY A 532 -6.60 -27.34 16.96
C GLY A 532 -6.54 -28.39 18.08
N LEU A 533 -7.68 -28.78 18.64
CA LEU A 533 -7.77 -29.86 19.63
C LEU A 533 -7.35 -31.21 19.03
N ALA A 534 -7.83 -31.54 17.82
CA ALA A 534 -7.42 -32.77 17.14
C ALA A 534 -5.90 -32.82 16.91
N LEU A 535 -5.31 -31.69 16.46
CA LEU A 535 -3.86 -31.57 16.29
C LEU A 535 -3.10 -31.67 17.62
N SER A 536 -3.66 -31.09 18.69
CA SER A 536 -3.09 -31.18 20.04
C SER A 536 -3.00 -32.64 20.51
N PHE A 537 -4.10 -33.39 20.41
CA PHE A 537 -4.10 -34.81 20.77
C PHE A 537 -3.14 -35.64 19.89
N GLY A 538 -3.07 -35.35 18.58
CA GLY A 538 -2.13 -36.04 17.68
C GLY A 538 -0.65 -35.77 18.00
N SER A 539 -0.34 -34.62 18.61
CA SER A 539 1.03 -34.22 18.95
C SER A 539 1.44 -34.50 20.40
N GLN A 540 0.51 -34.96 21.25
CA GLN A 540 0.72 -35.09 22.70
C GLN A 540 1.95 -35.93 23.07
N GLN A 541 2.14 -37.08 22.42
CA GLN A 541 3.30 -37.97 22.68
C GLN A 541 4.62 -37.32 22.29
N LEU A 542 4.65 -36.56 21.19
CA LEU A 542 5.85 -35.84 20.76
C LEU A 542 6.28 -34.80 21.79
N VAL A 543 5.32 -34.03 22.31
CA VAL A 543 5.57 -33.01 23.33
C VAL A 543 6.04 -33.66 24.63
N GLN A 544 5.39 -34.75 25.05
CA GLN A 544 5.80 -35.52 26.22
C GLN A 544 7.25 -36.02 26.07
N ASP A 545 7.59 -36.65 24.94
CA ASP A 545 8.94 -37.14 24.67
C ASP A 545 10.00 -36.03 24.82
N VAL A 546 9.74 -34.85 24.25
CA VAL A 546 10.70 -33.73 24.25
C VAL A 546 10.88 -33.17 25.65
N ILE A 547 9.79 -32.98 26.40
CA ILE A 547 9.86 -32.47 27.78
C ILE A 547 10.62 -33.46 28.66
N THR A 548 10.25 -34.75 28.62
CA THR A 548 10.95 -35.80 29.38
C THR A 548 12.42 -35.89 28.99
N GLY A 549 12.74 -35.79 27.70
CA GLY A 549 14.12 -35.78 27.22
C GLY A 549 14.94 -34.60 27.75
N ILE A 550 14.37 -33.39 27.77
CA ILE A 550 15.02 -32.20 28.35
C ILE A 550 15.31 -32.41 29.84
N PHE A 551 14.37 -32.96 30.61
CA PHE A 551 14.59 -33.25 32.04
C PHE A 551 15.69 -34.31 32.26
N ILE A 552 15.67 -35.41 31.50
CA ILE A 552 16.72 -36.44 31.59
C ILE A 552 18.11 -35.86 31.29
N LEU A 553 18.21 -34.99 30.29
CA LEU A 553 19.46 -34.31 29.93
C LEU A 553 19.89 -33.28 30.98
N ALA A 554 18.94 -32.54 31.56
CA ALA A 554 19.21 -31.52 32.56
C ALA A 554 19.59 -32.11 33.92
N GLU A 555 18.98 -33.23 34.31
CA GLU A 555 19.23 -33.93 35.58
C GLU A 555 20.36 -34.97 35.48
N ASP A 556 20.94 -35.18 34.29
CA ASP A 556 21.96 -36.21 34.01
C ASP A 556 21.56 -37.61 34.54
N THR A 557 20.29 -37.98 34.42
CA THR A 557 19.78 -39.27 34.91
C THR A 557 20.40 -40.45 34.13
N ILE A 558 20.77 -40.21 32.86
CA ILE A 558 21.31 -41.19 31.92
C ILE A 558 22.39 -40.52 31.09
N ALA A 559 23.58 -41.13 31.04
CA ALA A 559 24.66 -40.71 30.17
C ALA A 559 24.92 -41.72 29.05
N ILE A 560 25.61 -41.26 27.99
CA ILE A 560 26.13 -42.16 26.95
C ILE A 560 27.18 -43.09 27.59
N GLY A 561 27.02 -44.40 27.40
CA GLY A 561 27.84 -45.43 28.04
C GLY A 561 27.20 -46.07 29.28
N ASP A 562 26.11 -45.53 29.82
CA ASP A 562 25.40 -46.16 30.92
C ASP A 562 24.68 -47.43 30.44
N THR A 563 24.67 -48.48 31.29
CA THR A 563 23.86 -49.68 31.07
C THR A 563 22.54 -49.50 31.78
N ILE A 564 21.47 -49.39 31.01
CA ILE A 564 20.13 -49.14 31.52
C ILE A 564 19.19 -50.27 31.14
N ASN A 565 18.18 -50.47 31.98
CA ASN A 565 17.05 -51.34 31.70
C ASN A 565 15.77 -50.51 31.77
N THR A 566 14.99 -50.57 30.70
CA THR A 566 13.74 -49.81 30.49
C THR A 566 12.48 -50.62 30.82
N GLY A 567 12.63 -51.80 31.42
CA GLY A 567 11.58 -52.80 31.67
C GLY A 567 11.61 -53.89 30.60
N ASP A 568 11.34 -53.51 29.35
CA ASP A 568 11.23 -54.46 28.24
C ASP A 568 12.57 -54.76 27.56
N ARG A 569 13.52 -53.82 27.65
CA ARG A 569 14.82 -53.90 26.98
C ARG A 569 15.94 -53.42 27.89
N SER A 570 17.07 -54.12 27.84
CA SER A 570 18.29 -53.80 28.58
C SER A 570 19.44 -53.59 27.59
N GLY A 571 20.39 -52.72 27.91
CA GLY A 571 21.53 -52.47 27.03
C GLY A 571 22.34 -51.26 27.42
N VAL A 572 23.40 -51.00 26.64
CA VAL A 572 24.29 -49.85 26.80
C VAL A 572 23.77 -48.68 25.96
N VAL A 573 23.72 -47.49 26.53
CA VAL A 573 23.30 -46.26 25.83
C VAL A 573 24.39 -45.84 24.85
N GLU A 574 24.13 -45.94 23.55
CA GLU A 574 25.05 -45.47 22.51
C GLU A 574 24.83 -44.00 22.12
N GLY A 575 23.62 -43.49 22.33
CA GLY A 575 23.32 -42.11 21.97
C GLY A 575 21.98 -41.63 22.50
N LEU A 576 21.95 -40.34 22.82
CA LEU A 576 20.76 -39.63 23.26
C LEU A 576 20.39 -38.59 22.20
N SER A 577 19.09 -38.50 21.90
CA SER A 577 18.50 -37.40 21.13
C SER A 577 17.45 -36.71 22.00
N LEU A 578 16.92 -35.57 21.56
CA LEU A 578 15.88 -34.85 22.31
C LEU A 578 14.59 -35.68 22.54
N ARG A 579 14.36 -36.74 21.77
CA ARG A 579 13.12 -37.54 21.79
C ARG A 579 13.31 -39.01 22.12
N THR A 580 14.52 -39.54 21.89
CA THR A 580 14.76 -40.98 21.84
C THR A 580 16.10 -41.34 22.44
N ILE A 581 16.13 -42.48 23.13
CA ILE A 581 17.35 -43.16 23.60
C ILE A 581 17.72 -44.24 22.58
N LYS A 582 19.00 -44.35 22.25
CA LYS A 582 19.56 -45.46 21.48
C LYS A 582 20.28 -46.42 22.41
N LEU A 583 19.79 -47.64 22.49
CA LEU A 583 20.30 -48.71 23.36
C LEU A 583 20.81 -49.87 22.53
N ARG A 584 22.02 -50.36 22.84
CA ARG A 584 22.53 -51.60 22.25
C ARG A 584 22.43 -52.74 23.24
N ASP A 585 21.70 -53.78 22.85
CA ASP A 585 21.56 -54.99 23.66
C ASP A 585 22.82 -55.88 23.58
N ALA A 586 22.90 -56.89 24.46
CA ALA A 586 23.96 -57.89 24.50
C ALA A 586 24.07 -58.69 23.18
N ASP A 587 22.96 -58.89 22.48
CA ASP A 587 22.91 -59.52 21.14
C ASP A 587 23.42 -58.58 20.03
N GLY A 588 23.77 -57.34 20.37
CA GLY A 588 24.30 -56.34 19.43
C GLY A 588 23.23 -55.58 18.64
N ALA A 589 21.93 -55.79 18.90
CA ALA A 589 20.84 -55.05 18.26
C ALA A 589 20.73 -53.60 18.77
N LEU A 590 20.44 -52.63 17.89
CA LEU A 590 20.23 -51.22 18.26
C LEU A 590 18.73 -50.91 18.40
N HIS A 591 18.30 -50.64 19.63
CA HIS A 591 16.95 -50.22 19.94
C HIS A 591 16.86 -48.69 20.01
N SER A 592 15.93 -48.10 19.27
CA SER A 592 15.58 -46.68 19.39
C SER A 592 14.26 -46.57 20.14
N ILE A 593 14.30 -46.08 21.37
CA ILE A 593 13.16 -46.04 22.29
C ILE A 593 12.76 -44.58 22.56
N PRO A 594 11.51 -44.18 22.29
CA PRO A 594 10.99 -42.85 22.66
C PRO A 594 10.86 -42.70 24.18
N PHE A 595 11.12 -41.50 24.70
CA PHE A 595 11.07 -41.27 26.15
C PHE A 595 9.68 -41.51 26.76
N SER A 596 8.59 -41.22 26.05
CA SER A 596 7.20 -41.43 26.48
C SER A 596 6.86 -42.90 26.77
N THR A 597 7.62 -43.85 26.21
CA THR A 597 7.43 -45.28 26.46
C THR A 597 8.16 -45.76 27.72
N VAL A 598 9.17 -45.03 28.18
CA VAL A 598 9.98 -45.41 29.34
C VAL A 598 9.32 -44.87 30.60
N LYS A 599 8.53 -45.71 31.28
CA LYS A 599 7.87 -45.34 32.54
C LYS A 599 8.82 -45.36 33.74
N ALA A 600 9.71 -46.34 33.76
CA ALA A 600 10.70 -46.53 34.82
C ALA A 600 12.03 -46.94 34.20
N LEU A 601 13.12 -46.44 34.78
CA LEU A 601 14.45 -46.70 34.30
C LEU A 601 15.35 -47.18 35.44
N LYS A 602 15.98 -48.33 35.23
CA LYS A 602 17.00 -48.87 36.13
C LYS A 602 18.37 -48.63 35.52
N ASN A 603 19.16 -47.74 36.10
CA ASN A 603 20.55 -47.51 35.72
C ASN A 603 21.47 -48.40 36.57
N SER A 604 22.23 -49.30 35.92
CA SER A 604 23.14 -50.24 36.59
C SER A 604 24.60 -49.75 36.64
N SER A 605 24.88 -48.59 36.03
CA SER A 605 26.22 -47.99 35.94
C SER A 605 26.51 -46.94 37.02
N ARG A 606 25.50 -46.45 37.75
CA ARG A 606 25.66 -45.35 38.73
C ARG A 606 25.96 -45.89 40.14
N ASN A 607 26.86 -45.19 40.85
CA ASN A 607 27.23 -45.38 42.26
C ASN A 607 27.81 -46.75 42.62
N PHE A 608 26.97 -47.78 42.81
CA PHE A 608 27.40 -49.11 43.25
C PHE A 608 26.51 -50.21 42.70
N GLY A 609 27.10 -51.39 42.51
CA GLY A 609 26.39 -52.62 42.28
C GLY A 609 26.12 -53.37 43.58
N VAL A 610 25.17 -54.32 43.54
CA VAL A 610 24.98 -55.27 44.63
C VAL A 610 25.00 -56.67 44.03
N PHE A 611 25.92 -57.50 44.53
CA PHE A 611 25.91 -58.93 44.30
C PHE A 611 25.23 -59.61 45.49
N ARG A 612 24.27 -60.49 45.19
CA ARG A 612 23.52 -61.27 46.20
C ARG A 612 23.73 -62.75 45.94
N PRO A 613 24.76 -63.38 46.55
CA PRO A 613 24.91 -64.82 46.48
C PRO A 613 23.72 -65.50 47.16
N ARG A 614 23.12 -66.48 46.50
CA ARG A 614 21.96 -67.24 46.98
C ARG A 614 22.15 -68.71 46.62
N TYR A 615 22.23 -69.58 47.62
CA TYR A 615 22.47 -71.01 47.42
C TYR A 615 21.46 -71.82 48.22
N ALA A 616 20.86 -72.82 47.59
CA ALA A 616 20.08 -73.83 48.29
C ALA A 616 21.03 -74.84 48.92
N VAL A 617 20.84 -75.13 50.20
CA VAL A 617 21.64 -76.05 51.00
C VAL A 617 20.73 -77.16 51.51
N PRO A 618 21.06 -78.45 51.36
CA PRO A 618 20.22 -79.53 51.90
C PRO A 618 20.01 -79.42 53.41
N SER A 619 18.82 -79.76 53.92
CA SER A 619 18.52 -79.68 55.37
C SER A 619 19.39 -80.60 56.24
N SER A 620 20.12 -81.55 55.65
CA SER A 620 21.08 -82.42 56.32
C SER A 620 22.41 -81.73 56.66
N VAL A 621 22.67 -80.56 56.07
CA VAL A 621 23.90 -79.78 56.27
C VAL A 621 23.59 -78.62 57.22
N ASP A 622 24.47 -78.39 58.19
CA ASP A 622 24.38 -77.24 59.08
C ASP A 622 24.53 -75.92 58.30
N PRO A 623 23.51 -75.06 58.24
CA PRO A 623 23.57 -73.79 57.53
C PRO A 623 24.66 -72.85 58.07
N GLU A 624 25.05 -72.96 59.35
CA GLU A 624 26.08 -72.10 59.93
C GLU A 624 27.46 -72.35 59.29
N VAL A 625 27.76 -73.61 58.96
CA VAL A 625 29.00 -73.97 58.26
C VAL A 625 29.05 -73.30 56.89
N VAL A 626 27.93 -73.32 56.15
CA VAL A 626 27.84 -72.68 54.83
C VAL A 626 27.92 -71.16 54.93
N MET A 627 27.25 -70.56 55.92
CA MET A 627 27.33 -69.12 56.18
C MET A 627 28.75 -68.67 56.54
N GLN A 628 29.50 -69.47 57.29
CA GLN A 628 30.91 -69.20 57.59
C GLN A 628 31.77 -69.31 56.33
N VAL A 629 31.59 -70.35 55.51
CA VAL A 629 32.30 -70.49 54.22
C VAL A 629 32.00 -69.32 53.28
N MET A 630 30.76 -68.84 53.23
CA MET A 630 30.40 -67.64 52.45
C MET A 630 31.16 -66.40 52.93
N ARG A 631 31.26 -66.19 54.25
CA ARG A 631 32.03 -65.09 54.85
C ARG A 631 33.51 -65.21 54.54
N ASP A 632 34.10 -66.38 54.74
CA ASP A 632 35.52 -66.65 54.48
C ASP A 632 35.86 -66.43 52.99
N THR A 633 35.00 -66.91 52.09
CA THR A 633 35.16 -66.76 50.64
C THR A 633 35.07 -65.28 50.23
N ALA A 634 34.16 -64.51 50.82
CA ALA A 634 34.06 -63.07 50.55
C ALA A 634 35.30 -62.31 51.01
N THR A 635 35.84 -62.63 52.19
CA THR A 635 37.08 -62.05 52.72
C THR A 635 38.27 -62.38 51.83
N GLY A 636 38.44 -63.65 51.44
CA GLY A 636 39.52 -64.08 50.55
C GLY A 636 39.40 -63.49 49.13
N LEU A 637 38.19 -63.20 48.66
CA LEU A 637 37.97 -62.51 47.38
C LEU A 637 38.33 -61.02 47.46
N ARG A 638 38.20 -60.41 48.63
CA ARG A 638 38.58 -59.01 48.88
C ARG A 638 40.09 -58.82 49.01
N GLU A 639 40.79 -59.80 49.58
CA GLU A 639 42.26 -59.78 49.71
C GLU A 639 42.98 -59.99 48.38
N ASP A 640 42.32 -60.59 47.39
CA ASP A 640 42.88 -60.77 46.06
C ASP A 640 43.06 -59.41 45.35
N PRO A 641 44.30 -59.02 44.99
CA PRO A 641 44.58 -57.78 44.28
C PRO A 641 43.75 -57.59 43.00
N LYS A 642 43.33 -58.70 42.37
CA LYS A 642 42.52 -58.68 41.16
C LYS A 642 41.09 -58.16 41.39
N TYR A 643 40.47 -58.50 42.52
CA TYR A 643 39.05 -58.19 42.78
C TYR A 643 38.83 -57.13 43.86
N ALA A 644 39.86 -56.81 44.65
CA ALA A 644 39.81 -55.80 45.71
C ALA A 644 39.20 -54.46 45.26
N SER A 645 39.57 -53.99 44.07
CA SER A 645 39.06 -52.73 43.50
C SER A 645 37.59 -52.79 43.08
N SER A 646 37.03 -53.99 42.89
CA SER A 646 35.64 -54.21 42.48
C SER A 646 34.70 -54.45 43.67
N ILE A 647 35.21 -54.60 44.89
CA ILE A 647 34.42 -54.81 46.12
C ILE A 647 34.45 -53.54 46.95
N SER A 648 33.28 -52.96 47.23
CA SER A 648 33.14 -51.69 47.95
C SER A 648 32.64 -51.84 49.39
N GLY A 649 32.31 -53.05 49.83
CA GLY A 649 31.95 -53.34 51.21
C GLY A 649 31.89 -54.84 51.51
N ASP A 650 31.91 -55.19 52.79
CA ASP A 650 31.91 -56.59 53.25
C ASP A 650 30.61 -57.31 52.90
N LEU A 651 30.66 -58.64 52.94
CA LEU A 651 29.47 -59.48 52.86
C LEU A 651 28.62 -59.27 54.13
N LYS A 652 27.46 -58.66 53.94
CA LYS A 652 26.48 -58.34 54.98
C LYS A 652 25.24 -59.19 54.80
N SER A 653 24.38 -59.20 55.83
CA SER A 653 23.08 -59.88 55.84
C SER A 653 23.18 -61.34 55.42
N VAL A 654 24.20 -62.05 55.88
CA VAL A 654 24.35 -63.49 55.66
C VAL A 654 23.37 -64.21 56.59
N GLY A 655 22.45 -64.97 56.02
CA GLY A 655 21.39 -65.63 56.77
C GLY A 655 20.57 -66.59 55.92
N ILE A 656 19.63 -67.25 56.58
CA ILE A 656 18.61 -68.07 55.93
C ILE A 656 17.54 -67.14 55.36
N ASP A 657 17.35 -67.19 54.05
CA ASP A 657 16.42 -66.34 53.28
C ASP A 657 15.08 -67.05 53.05
N GLU A 658 15.12 -68.33 52.68
CA GLU A 658 13.93 -69.17 52.46
C GLU A 658 14.15 -70.59 53.02
N ILE A 659 13.08 -71.22 53.51
CA ILE A 659 13.08 -72.62 53.94
C ILE A 659 12.15 -73.40 53.01
N ASN A 660 12.72 -74.33 52.24
CA ASN A 660 12.02 -75.19 51.30
C ASN A 660 11.92 -76.63 51.83
N ALA A 661 11.07 -77.45 51.22
CA ALA A 661 10.96 -78.87 51.56
C ALA A 661 12.27 -79.61 51.23
N GLY A 662 13.12 -79.84 52.24
CA GLY A 662 14.39 -80.56 52.12
C GLY A 662 15.63 -79.69 51.87
N SER A 663 15.49 -78.36 51.76
CA SER A 663 16.63 -77.44 51.62
C SER A 663 16.38 -76.08 52.24
N VAL A 664 17.43 -75.43 52.72
CA VAL A 664 17.44 -74.08 53.26
C VAL A 664 18.22 -73.19 52.31
N VAL A 665 17.65 -72.07 51.88
CA VAL A 665 18.33 -71.10 51.02
C VAL A 665 19.11 -70.11 51.88
N VAL A 666 20.44 -70.16 51.77
CA VAL A 666 21.33 -69.21 52.42
C VAL A 666 21.65 -68.09 51.44
N SER A 667 21.49 -66.84 51.89
CA SER A 667 21.70 -65.65 51.09
C SER A 667 22.58 -64.65 51.82
N GLY A 668 23.28 -63.81 51.05
CA GLY A 668 24.06 -62.68 51.56
C GLY A 668 23.98 -61.51 50.59
N SER A 669 24.53 -60.36 50.99
CA SER A 669 24.67 -59.22 50.08
C SER A 669 26.00 -58.52 50.24
N MET A 670 26.65 -58.21 49.12
CA MET A 670 27.89 -57.42 49.09
C MET A 670 27.78 -56.32 48.05
N ARG A 671 28.36 -55.15 48.37
CA ARG A 671 28.42 -54.04 47.42
C ARG A 671 29.63 -54.20 46.52
N THR A 672 29.43 -53.92 45.23
CA THR A 672 30.46 -54.00 44.20
C THR A 672 30.60 -52.65 43.52
N ALA A 673 31.70 -52.46 42.79
CA ALA A 673 31.78 -51.43 41.77
C ALA A 673 30.66 -51.65 40.72
N PRO A 674 30.17 -50.57 40.09
CA PRO A 674 29.17 -50.67 39.02
C PRO A 674 29.62 -51.61 37.89
N LEU A 675 28.67 -52.33 37.30
CA LEU A 675 28.87 -53.31 36.20
C LEU A 675 29.82 -54.49 36.49
N ARG A 676 30.40 -54.59 37.69
CA ARG A 676 31.28 -55.71 38.10
C ARG A 676 30.54 -56.86 38.77
N GLN A 677 29.20 -56.78 38.92
CA GLN A 677 28.43 -57.76 39.69
C GLN A 677 28.55 -59.16 39.11
N SER A 678 28.49 -59.30 37.78
CA SER A 678 28.57 -60.60 37.09
C SER A 678 29.97 -61.22 37.14
N GLU A 679 31.02 -60.38 37.11
CA GLU A 679 32.40 -60.83 37.24
C GLU A 679 32.65 -61.37 38.66
N LEU A 680 32.23 -60.60 39.68
CA LEU A 680 32.32 -60.99 41.07
C LEU A 680 31.47 -62.21 41.40
N ALA A 681 30.27 -62.32 40.82
CA ALA A 681 29.42 -63.51 40.98
C ALA A 681 30.12 -64.78 40.49
N ARG A 682 30.74 -64.73 39.31
CA ARG A 682 31.46 -65.89 38.74
C ARG A 682 32.67 -66.27 39.58
N ALA A 683 33.46 -65.28 40.00
CA ALA A 683 34.64 -65.52 40.83
C ALA A 683 34.27 -66.06 42.21
N PHE A 684 33.24 -65.50 42.85
CA PHE A 684 32.71 -65.96 44.13
C PHE A 684 32.15 -67.37 44.02
N ASN A 685 31.30 -67.67 43.02
CA ASN A 685 30.73 -69.00 42.81
C ASN A 685 31.82 -70.07 42.62
N GLY A 686 32.89 -69.76 41.88
CA GLY A 686 34.01 -70.68 41.68
C GLY A 686 34.73 -71.02 42.99
N ARG A 687 35.16 -69.99 43.74
CA ARG A 687 35.86 -70.17 45.02
C ARG A 687 34.97 -70.78 46.11
N PHE A 688 33.69 -70.41 46.12
CA PHE A 688 32.72 -70.91 47.07
C PHE A 688 32.51 -72.41 46.90
N ARG A 689 32.43 -72.90 45.65
CA ARG A 689 32.36 -74.34 45.35
C ARG A 689 33.61 -75.07 45.85
N GLU A 690 34.81 -74.57 45.54
CA GLU A 690 36.07 -75.17 45.99
C GLU A 690 36.19 -75.21 47.52
N ALA A 691 35.75 -74.14 48.19
CA ALA A 691 35.78 -74.05 49.65
C ALA A 691 34.77 -74.99 50.34
N LEU A 692 33.64 -75.28 49.69
CA LEU A 692 32.66 -76.26 50.18
C LEU A 692 33.16 -77.70 49.98
N GLU A 693 33.76 -78.01 48.84
CA GLU A 693 34.37 -79.33 48.57
C GLU A 693 35.48 -79.64 49.59
N ALA A 694 36.33 -78.66 49.92
CA ALA A 694 37.39 -78.81 50.93
C ALA A 694 36.85 -79.11 52.35
N LYS A 695 35.61 -78.72 52.65
CA LYS A 695 34.93 -79.01 53.94
C LYS A 695 34.00 -80.23 53.87
N GLY A 696 33.96 -80.95 52.75
CA GLY A 696 33.13 -82.14 52.56
C GLY A 696 31.63 -81.85 52.45
N VAL A 697 31.25 -80.60 52.11
CA VAL A 697 29.86 -80.17 52.00
C VAL A 697 29.43 -80.18 50.52
N THR A 698 28.29 -80.80 50.22
CA THR A 698 27.69 -80.82 48.88
C THR A 698 26.42 -79.97 48.85
N LEU A 699 26.25 -79.15 47.80
CA LEU A 699 25.08 -78.30 47.57
C LEU A 699 23.98 -79.05 46.82
#